data_AF-A0A8J4X1J0-F1
#
_entry.id   AF-A0A8J4X1J0-F1
#
_cell.length_a   1.000
_cell.length_b   1.000
_cell.length_c   1.000
_cell.angle_alpha   90.00
_cell.angle_beta   90.00
_cell.angle_gamma   90.00
#
_symmetry.space_group_name_H-M   'P 1'
#
loop_
_entity.id
_entity.type
_entity.pdbx_description
1 polymer ?
#
loop_
_entity_poly.entity_id
_entity_poly.type
_entity_poly.pdbx_seq_one_letter_code
_entity_poly.pdbx_strand_id
1 'polypeptide(L)'
;VSRRLWTCLCGNTLYFFNNAKDTHYVEKLDLSGFVSLIDDCSRDRNLEAARMNLRMKDGEIKLTAPNLEARELWKGFLYSVVDLTVPTTLTLLPGQLHMLKEVVEKERQRRRARSLSRAPSSPLSLPLVGEIPACFRPVSRIEAEVLLERHPDCGNMLLRPGRDGTSLAVTTRQDLNGSVFRHYRVTQKPQGGYIIDVENPIPCPTLHDVINALVEKTAGTLQPFLLEEPYEENITYISSNDENGERTLHCAPTGTFPRRPSLPPKGYGGHVFQEEGVWNYSTMLLREDMGVLILGARETIFALDLNNITHKKAMVKWEVISDMQDTCSKKGKKKETECQNYIRILHKMPDGRMYVCGTNAFNPTCDYMSYTDGNLVLENNQHEGKGRCPFDPFQRSTSEFVDGELYSATSGNFLGSDPVMMRSLNESIRTEFSRSWLSEPRFIGMKHVAEGKDNPEGDDDKIYLFFSEAALEYNSYKKLDVSRVARVCKGDLGGARTLQRKWTSFLKARLDCPVPETKLPFLIQDVFLLCPGNWSTCVFYGVFSPQTDMLQYSAVCAYRIQDIREVFSRSNYKTMDASNSQWVTYNGDVPQPRPGACINNATRQQNIFKSLDVPDKTLQFVKEKPLMDQAVEPSSKQPLLVKKGATFTSIVVASTTALDGSIHQVMFIGTASGSVLKAVNYNGEMVISEEVQLFAHSEPVKILRLSSTVGQLYAGSEVAAAQMPLSACGHYTSCMDCVLARDPYCGWDLTSNGCVAISTTHPNTHSEVVQSLRDGNTSRCPAV
;
A
#
# COMPACT_ATOMS: atom_id res chain seq x y z
N VAL A 1 18.26 -30.86 42.06
CA VAL A 1 18.41 -29.40 41.94
C VAL A 1 17.56 -28.94 40.76
N SER A 2 16.55 -28.10 40.98
CA SER A 2 15.68 -27.59 39.91
C SER A 2 16.43 -26.53 39.09
N ARG A 3 16.58 -26.76 37.78
CA ARG A 3 17.26 -25.84 36.86
C ARG A 3 16.22 -25.07 36.05
N ARG A 4 16.29 -23.74 36.04
CA ARG A 4 15.40 -22.89 35.22
C ARG A 4 15.99 -22.77 33.82
N LEU A 5 15.20 -23.13 32.81
CA LEU A 5 15.60 -23.13 31.40
C LEU A 5 14.50 -22.49 30.55
N TRP A 6 14.89 -21.87 29.45
CA TRP A 6 13.97 -21.46 28.38
C TRP A 6 13.61 -22.67 27.55
N THR A 7 12.37 -22.76 27.06
CA THR A 7 11.95 -23.91 26.25
C THR A 7 11.09 -23.51 25.07
N CYS A 8 11.18 -24.27 23.99
CA CYS A 8 10.28 -24.19 22.84
C CYS A 8 9.86 -25.60 22.39
N LEU A 9 8.65 -25.70 21.84
CA LEU A 9 8.12 -26.92 21.24
C LEU A 9 8.22 -26.82 19.73
N CYS A 10 9.06 -27.66 19.12
CA CYS A 10 9.29 -27.68 17.69
C CYS A 10 8.93 -29.07 17.15
N GLY A 11 7.72 -29.21 16.63
CA GLY A 11 7.14 -30.53 16.36
C GLY A 11 7.04 -31.37 17.62
N ASN A 12 7.36 -32.66 17.54
CA ASN A 12 7.29 -33.56 18.71
C ASN A 12 8.49 -33.46 19.66
N THR A 13 9.27 -32.38 19.62
CA THR A 13 10.45 -32.27 20.49
C THR A 13 10.44 -30.95 21.24
N LEU A 14 10.56 -31.03 22.56
CA LEU A 14 10.86 -29.90 23.43
C LEU A 14 12.36 -29.67 23.43
N TYR A 15 12.77 -28.42 23.23
CA TYR A 15 14.15 -27.99 23.31
C TYR A 15 14.32 -27.06 24.51
N PHE A 16 15.41 -27.21 25.25
CA PHE A 16 15.71 -26.42 26.45
C PHE A 16 17.01 -25.63 26.28
N PHE A 17 17.01 -24.36 26.67
CA PHE A 17 18.08 -23.40 26.46
C PHE A 17 18.43 -22.67 27.76
N ASN A 18 19.68 -22.21 27.89
CA ASN A 18 20.07 -21.36 29.02
C ASN A 18 19.51 -19.93 28.85
N ASN A 19 19.47 -19.41 27.63
CA ASN A 19 18.97 -18.07 27.29
C ASN A 19 18.00 -18.13 26.08
N ALA A 20 17.03 -17.21 26.03
CA ALA A 20 16.05 -17.09 24.95
C ALA A 20 16.66 -16.78 23.58
N LYS A 21 17.90 -16.27 23.52
CA LYS A 21 18.61 -15.93 22.27
C LYS A 21 19.60 -17.00 21.80
N ASP A 22 19.73 -18.10 22.53
CA ASP A 22 20.69 -19.15 22.20
C ASP A 22 20.24 -19.94 20.96
N THR A 23 21.15 -20.17 20.03
CA THR A 23 20.91 -20.98 18.83
C THR A 23 21.09 -22.49 19.06
N HIS A 24 21.67 -22.86 20.20
CA HIS A 24 21.97 -24.26 20.57
C HIS A 24 21.25 -24.64 21.86
N TYR A 25 20.55 -25.77 21.82
CA TYR A 25 19.86 -26.32 22.98
C TYR A 25 20.85 -27.08 23.89
N VAL A 26 20.58 -27.03 25.18
CA VAL A 26 21.33 -27.75 26.20
C VAL A 26 20.77 -29.16 26.39
N GLU A 27 19.45 -29.28 26.30
CA GLU A 27 18.73 -30.54 26.48
C GLU A 27 17.54 -30.58 25.51
N LYS A 28 17.15 -31.77 25.09
CA LYS A 28 15.94 -31.98 24.30
C LYS A 28 15.16 -33.18 24.82
N LEU A 29 13.84 -33.12 24.69
CA LEU A 29 12.93 -34.18 25.06
C LEU A 29 12.01 -34.52 23.89
N ASP A 30 12.10 -35.75 23.38
CA ASP A 30 11.21 -36.25 22.33
C ASP A 30 9.90 -36.77 22.94
N LEU A 31 8.78 -36.27 22.43
CA LEU A 31 7.42 -36.56 22.88
C LEU A 31 6.78 -37.74 22.13
N SER A 32 7.53 -38.46 21.29
CA SER A 32 7.04 -39.65 20.58
C SER A 32 6.51 -40.76 21.51
N GLY A 33 7.01 -40.81 22.75
CA GLY A 33 6.54 -41.70 23.82
C GLY A 33 5.53 -41.07 24.79
N PHE A 34 4.90 -39.94 24.45
CA PHE A 34 3.93 -39.26 25.32
C PHE A 34 2.74 -40.16 25.67
N VAL A 35 2.36 -40.20 26.95
CA VAL A 35 1.21 -40.98 27.45
C VAL A 35 0.14 -40.06 28.02
N SER A 36 0.50 -39.20 28.97
CA SER A 36 -0.45 -38.28 29.62
C SER A 36 0.28 -37.18 30.37
N LEU A 37 -0.44 -36.11 30.69
CA LEU A 37 0.08 -35.02 31.51
C LEU A 37 -0.86 -34.77 32.70
N ILE A 38 -0.32 -34.88 33.92
CA ILE A 38 -1.10 -34.85 35.17
C ILE A 38 -0.63 -33.67 36.02
N ASP A 39 -1.56 -32.95 36.64
CA ASP A 39 -1.22 -31.85 37.54
C ASP A 39 -0.60 -32.37 38.85
N ASP A 40 0.54 -31.82 39.27
CA ASP A 40 1.14 -32.13 40.57
C ASP A 40 0.60 -31.14 41.62
N CYS A 41 -0.29 -31.62 42.51
CA CYS A 41 -0.96 -30.81 43.53
C CYS A 41 -0.17 -30.70 44.85
N SER A 42 1.11 -31.11 44.89
CA SER A 42 1.94 -31.00 46.09
C SER A 42 2.12 -29.53 46.51
N ARG A 43 1.76 -29.21 47.77
CA ARG A 43 1.89 -27.86 48.35
C ARG A 43 3.35 -27.54 48.68
N ASP A 44 3.95 -26.64 47.92
CA ASP A 44 5.18 -25.96 48.34
C ASP A 44 4.83 -24.59 48.93
N ARG A 45 5.40 -24.25 50.09
CA ARG A 45 4.96 -23.10 50.91
C ARG A 45 5.47 -21.74 50.42
N ASN A 46 6.27 -21.69 49.34
CA ASN A 46 6.78 -20.46 48.78
C ASN A 46 6.75 -20.49 47.23
N LEU A 47 6.02 -19.52 46.66
CA LEU A 47 5.95 -19.10 45.23
C LEU A 47 5.02 -19.90 44.30
N GLU A 48 4.34 -19.15 43.43
CA GLU A 48 3.33 -19.47 42.41
C GLU A 48 3.77 -20.46 41.30
N ALA A 49 4.55 -21.49 41.65
CA ALA A 49 5.07 -22.46 40.70
C ALA A 49 4.01 -23.53 40.35
N ALA A 50 3.47 -23.46 39.12
CA ALA A 50 2.48 -24.40 38.64
C ALA A 50 3.14 -25.66 38.06
N ARG A 51 3.17 -26.75 38.83
CA ARG A 51 3.83 -28.03 38.48
C ARG A 51 2.91 -28.95 37.66
N MET A 52 3.52 -29.70 36.76
CA MET A 52 2.87 -30.74 35.95
C MET A 52 3.82 -31.93 35.74
N ASN A 53 3.28 -33.15 35.77
CA ASN A 53 4.00 -34.39 35.56
C ASN A 53 3.69 -34.92 34.16
N LEU A 54 4.70 -34.92 33.30
CA LEU A 54 4.66 -35.49 31.97
C LEU A 54 5.01 -36.97 32.04
N ARG A 55 4.01 -37.82 31.81
CA ARG A 55 4.20 -39.28 31.76
C ARG A 55 4.53 -39.70 30.34
N MET A 56 5.70 -40.30 30.20
CA MET A 56 6.21 -40.92 28.98
C MET A 56 6.21 -42.44 29.14
N LYS A 57 6.35 -43.19 28.05
CA LYS A 57 6.50 -44.66 28.09
C LYS A 57 7.70 -45.11 28.91
N ASP A 58 8.77 -44.31 28.91
CA ASP A 58 10.06 -44.64 29.53
C ASP A 58 10.27 -44.00 30.91
N GLY A 59 9.27 -43.29 31.45
CA GLY A 59 9.35 -42.67 32.77
C GLY A 59 8.46 -41.44 32.96
N GLU A 60 8.56 -40.79 34.12
CA GLU A 60 7.80 -39.58 34.46
C GLU A 60 8.73 -38.38 34.67
N ILE A 61 8.42 -37.26 34.02
CA ILE A 61 9.22 -36.03 34.03
C ILE A 61 8.42 -34.92 34.69
N LYS A 62 9.00 -34.28 35.71
CA LYS A 62 8.37 -33.16 36.40
C LYS A 62 8.75 -31.84 35.75
N LEU A 63 7.76 -31.09 35.25
CA LEU A 63 7.91 -29.76 34.68
C LEU A 63 7.27 -28.71 35.60
N THR A 64 7.88 -27.53 35.66
CA THR A 64 7.39 -26.41 36.46
C THR A 64 7.22 -25.18 35.57
N ALA A 65 5.99 -24.67 35.48
CA ALA A 65 5.65 -23.45 34.77
C ALA A 65 5.71 -22.22 35.71
N PRO A 66 5.93 -21.01 35.16
CA PRO A 66 6.07 -19.79 35.96
C PRO A 66 4.77 -19.34 36.65
N ASN A 67 3.59 -19.75 36.14
CA ASN A 67 2.28 -19.50 36.73
C ASN A 67 1.24 -20.49 36.18
N LEU A 68 0.02 -20.45 36.74
CA LEU A 68 -1.07 -21.37 36.39
C LEU A 68 -1.53 -21.24 34.93
N GLU A 69 -1.62 -20.02 34.41
CA GLU A 69 -2.03 -19.77 33.02
C GLU A 69 -1.03 -20.37 32.03
N ALA A 70 0.26 -20.15 32.25
CA ALA A 70 1.32 -20.75 31.45
C ALA A 70 1.26 -22.28 31.50
N ARG A 71 0.95 -22.87 32.67
CA ARG A 71 0.78 -24.33 32.78
C ARG A 71 -0.34 -24.84 31.88
N GLU A 72 -1.52 -24.23 31.94
CA GLU A 72 -2.67 -24.67 31.13
C GLU A 72 -2.43 -24.43 29.62
N LEU A 73 -1.71 -23.37 29.27
CA LEU A 73 -1.34 -23.12 27.89
C LEU A 73 -0.33 -24.15 27.35
N TRP A 74 0.70 -24.50 28.14
CA TRP A 74 1.66 -25.54 27.78
C TRP A 74 1.01 -26.93 27.68
N LYS A 75 0.04 -27.24 28.56
CA LYS A 75 -0.84 -28.42 28.42
C LYS A 75 -1.53 -28.42 27.06
N GLY A 76 -2.14 -27.31 26.69
CA GLY A 76 -2.80 -27.13 25.40
C GLY A 76 -1.88 -27.41 24.22
N PHE A 77 -0.68 -26.84 24.21
CA PHE A 77 0.28 -27.04 23.12
C PHE A 77 0.81 -28.47 23.03
N LEU A 78 1.14 -29.10 24.16
CA LEU A 78 1.68 -30.46 24.17
C LEU A 78 0.67 -31.47 23.65
N TYR A 79 -0.58 -31.45 24.16
CA TYR A 79 -1.64 -32.30 23.64
C TYR A 79 -1.95 -31.98 22.18
N SER A 80 -1.99 -30.70 21.81
CA SER A 80 -2.32 -30.30 20.44
C SER A 80 -1.32 -30.81 19.41
N VAL A 81 -0.03 -30.78 19.74
CA VAL A 81 1.04 -31.21 18.83
C VAL A 81 1.16 -32.73 18.81
N VAL A 82 1.01 -33.41 19.95
CA VAL A 82 1.08 -34.88 20.03
C VAL A 82 -0.12 -35.50 19.30
N ASP A 83 -1.33 -35.09 19.63
CA ASP A 83 -2.59 -35.68 19.14
C ASP A 83 -3.08 -35.05 17.83
N LEU A 84 -2.41 -34.00 17.34
CA LEU A 84 -2.79 -33.22 16.14
C LEU A 84 -4.25 -32.74 16.18
N THR A 85 -4.77 -32.43 17.36
CA THR A 85 -6.13 -31.94 17.61
C THR A 85 -6.16 -31.00 18.82
N VAL A 86 -7.03 -29.99 18.81
CA VAL A 86 -7.12 -29.05 19.95
C VAL A 86 -7.96 -29.69 21.07
N PRO A 87 -7.41 -29.84 22.30
CA PRO A 87 -8.16 -30.44 23.41
C PRO A 87 -9.38 -29.61 23.79
N THR A 88 -10.53 -30.26 23.89
CA THR A 88 -11.79 -29.62 24.33
C THR A 88 -11.93 -29.55 25.85
N THR A 89 -11.05 -30.24 26.59
CA THR A 89 -11.09 -30.36 28.05
C THR A 89 -10.37 -29.23 28.79
N LEU A 90 -9.65 -28.35 28.08
CA LEU A 90 -8.91 -27.23 28.67
C LEU A 90 -9.73 -25.94 28.60
N THR A 91 -9.83 -25.23 29.72
CA THR A 91 -10.50 -23.93 29.81
C THR A 91 -9.57 -22.83 29.29
N LEU A 92 -9.59 -22.58 27.99
CA LEU A 92 -8.74 -21.59 27.31
C LEU A 92 -9.57 -20.46 26.70
N LEU A 93 -8.98 -19.26 26.60
CA LEU A 93 -9.63 -18.10 25.98
C LEU A 93 -9.76 -18.29 24.45
N PRO A 94 -10.73 -17.62 23.78
CA PRO A 94 -10.95 -17.77 22.33
C PRO A 94 -9.72 -17.53 21.46
N GLY A 95 -8.87 -16.56 21.82
CA GLY A 95 -7.60 -16.30 21.12
C GLY A 95 -6.57 -17.42 21.30
N GLN A 96 -6.50 -18.05 22.47
CA GLN A 96 -5.61 -19.19 22.75
C GLN A 96 -6.06 -20.44 21.99
N LEU A 97 -7.38 -20.67 21.88
CA LEU A 97 -7.96 -21.74 21.06
C LEU A 97 -7.62 -21.57 19.58
N HIS A 98 -7.69 -20.34 19.05
CA HIS A 98 -7.29 -20.06 17.66
C HIS A 98 -5.80 -20.34 17.44
N MET A 99 -4.94 -19.95 18.39
CA MET A 99 -3.50 -20.20 18.34
C MET A 99 -3.18 -21.71 18.32
N LEU A 100 -3.87 -22.52 19.13
CA LEU A 100 -3.71 -23.99 19.10
C LEU A 100 -4.17 -24.60 17.77
N LYS A 101 -5.28 -24.12 17.18
CA LYS A 101 -5.74 -24.56 15.85
C LYS A 101 -4.69 -24.28 14.77
N GLU A 102 -4.10 -23.09 14.80
CA GLU A 102 -3.04 -22.71 13.85
C GLU A 102 -1.79 -23.59 14.00
N VAL A 103 -1.39 -23.91 15.24
CA VAL A 103 -0.24 -24.79 15.49
C VAL A 103 -0.51 -26.23 15.04
N VAL A 104 -1.71 -26.76 15.26
CA VAL A 104 -2.10 -28.09 14.74
C VAL A 104 -2.00 -28.13 13.22
N GLU A 105 -2.49 -27.09 12.53
CA GLU A 105 -2.46 -27.05 11.07
C GLU A 105 -1.03 -26.95 10.53
N LYS A 106 -0.21 -26.08 11.13
CA LYS A 106 1.23 -25.97 10.79
C LYS A 106 1.98 -27.28 11.03
N GLU A 107 1.71 -27.97 12.13
CA GLU A 107 2.35 -29.26 12.42
C GLU A 107 1.89 -30.37 11.47
N ARG A 108 0.60 -30.38 11.07
CA ARG A 108 0.10 -31.29 10.03
C ARG A 108 0.82 -31.08 8.71
N GLN A 109 1.00 -29.83 8.30
CA GLN A 109 1.75 -29.47 7.09
C GLN A 109 3.23 -29.89 7.19
N ARG A 110 3.87 -29.64 8.34
CA ARG A 110 5.28 -30.04 8.57
C ARG A 110 5.48 -31.55 8.52
N ARG A 111 4.59 -32.34 9.14
CA ARG A 111 4.65 -33.81 9.08
C ARG A 111 4.42 -34.35 7.67
N ARG A 112 3.53 -33.70 6.90
CA ARG A 112 3.35 -33.99 5.46
C ARG A 112 4.63 -33.66 4.65
N ALA A 113 5.30 -32.54 4.91
CA ALA A 113 6.54 -32.18 4.25
C ALA A 113 7.70 -33.14 4.57
N ARG A 114 7.76 -33.72 5.77
CA ARG A 114 8.77 -34.72 6.16
C ARG A 114 8.56 -36.09 5.50
N SER A 115 7.33 -36.46 5.14
CA SER A 115 7.09 -37.66 4.33
C SER A 115 7.46 -37.49 2.85
N LEU A 116 7.60 -36.24 2.38
CA LEU A 116 7.97 -35.89 1.00
C LEU A 116 9.49 -35.83 0.77
N SER A 117 10.34 -35.89 1.82
CA SER A 117 11.79 -35.71 1.70
C SER A 117 12.60 -37.00 1.42
N ARG A 118 11.96 -38.06 0.91
CA ARG A 118 12.65 -39.30 0.50
C ARG A 118 12.21 -39.76 -0.90
N ALA A 119 12.36 -38.89 -1.88
CA ALA A 119 12.46 -39.26 -3.29
C ALA A 119 13.31 -38.21 -4.04
N PRO A 120 14.14 -38.59 -5.02
CA PRO A 120 14.99 -37.64 -5.72
C PRO A 120 14.20 -36.77 -6.69
N SER A 121 14.79 -35.60 -6.96
CA SER A 121 14.34 -34.59 -7.91
C SER A 121 14.01 -35.14 -9.30
N SER A 122 12.88 -34.73 -9.86
CA SER A 122 12.67 -34.60 -11.30
C SER A 122 11.56 -33.59 -11.63
N PRO A 123 11.60 -33.01 -12.85
CA PRO A 123 11.10 -31.68 -13.17
C PRO A 123 9.65 -31.70 -13.66
N LEU A 124 9.03 -30.52 -13.73
CA LEU A 124 8.32 -29.98 -14.91
C LEU A 124 7.36 -28.86 -14.51
N SER A 125 7.70 -27.64 -14.92
CA SER A 125 6.73 -26.68 -15.44
C SER A 125 6.12 -27.29 -16.70
N LEU A 126 4.80 -27.52 -16.71
CA LEU A 126 4.06 -27.80 -17.93
C LEU A 126 3.64 -26.47 -18.57
N PRO A 127 3.92 -26.26 -19.87
CA PRO A 127 3.25 -25.22 -20.64
C PRO A 127 1.81 -25.68 -20.91
N LEU A 128 0.82 -25.04 -20.29
CA LEU A 128 -0.56 -25.20 -20.75
C LEU A 128 -0.65 -24.60 -22.15
N VAL A 129 -0.89 -25.45 -23.15
CA VAL A 129 -1.21 -25.03 -24.52
C VAL A 129 -2.73 -24.92 -24.62
N GLY A 130 -3.24 -23.70 -24.80
CA GLY A 130 -4.66 -23.38 -25.02
C GLY A 130 -5.24 -22.38 -24.01
N GLU A 131 -6.27 -21.64 -24.42
CA GLU A 131 -7.01 -20.71 -23.55
C GLU A 131 -7.68 -21.45 -22.38
N ILE A 132 -7.49 -20.94 -21.16
CA ILE A 132 -8.03 -21.52 -19.92
C ILE A 132 -9.51 -21.12 -19.79
N PRO A 133 -10.45 -22.06 -19.51
CA PRO A 133 -11.87 -21.73 -19.35
C PRO A 133 -12.13 -20.82 -18.14
N ALA A 134 -13.12 -19.93 -18.26
CA ALA A 134 -13.49 -18.97 -17.21
C ALA A 134 -13.86 -19.61 -15.85
N CYS A 135 -14.35 -20.85 -15.85
CA CYS A 135 -14.65 -21.63 -14.66
C CYS A 135 -13.44 -22.36 -14.04
N PHE A 136 -12.21 -22.08 -14.50
CA PHE A 136 -11.00 -22.57 -13.86
C PHE A 136 -10.72 -21.79 -12.56
N ARG A 137 -10.43 -22.53 -11.48
CA ARG A 137 -10.03 -21.95 -10.19
C ARG A 137 -8.80 -22.71 -9.65
N PRO A 138 -7.71 -22.02 -9.28
CA PRO A 138 -6.49 -22.65 -8.77
C PRO A 138 -6.64 -23.05 -7.29
N VAL A 139 -7.61 -23.91 -7.00
CA VAL A 139 -8.02 -24.29 -5.64
C VAL A 139 -7.90 -25.80 -5.42
N SER A 140 -7.75 -26.21 -4.17
CA SER A 140 -7.71 -27.63 -3.80
C SER A 140 -9.08 -28.29 -3.95
N ARG A 141 -9.10 -29.63 -3.82
CA ARG A 141 -10.35 -30.41 -3.85
C ARG A 141 -11.38 -29.93 -2.83
N ILE A 142 -10.95 -29.67 -1.60
CA ILE A 142 -11.84 -29.28 -0.49
C ILE A 142 -12.34 -27.85 -0.68
N GLU A 143 -11.46 -26.94 -1.11
CA GLU A 143 -11.85 -25.55 -1.40
C GLU A 143 -12.84 -25.47 -2.58
N ALA A 144 -12.71 -26.33 -3.59
CA ALA A 144 -13.67 -26.42 -4.68
C ALA A 144 -15.05 -26.91 -4.22
N GLU A 145 -15.11 -27.90 -3.32
CA GLU A 145 -16.37 -28.36 -2.71
C GLU A 145 -17.04 -27.19 -1.96
N VAL A 146 -16.27 -26.48 -1.13
CA VAL A 146 -16.75 -25.32 -0.37
C VAL A 146 -17.23 -24.17 -1.29
N LEU A 147 -16.53 -23.89 -2.39
CA LEU A 147 -16.91 -22.83 -3.32
C LEU A 147 -18.25 -23.13 -4.01
N LEU A 148 -18.44 -24.35 -4.49
CA LEU A 148 -19.69 -24.78 -5.12
C LEU A 148 -20.84 -24.89 -4.10
N GLU A 149 -20.53 -25.14 -2.83
CA GLU A 149 -21.51 -25.16 -1.75
C GLU A 149 -21.95 -23.76 -1.32
N ARG A 150 -21.01 -22.81 -1.23
CA ARG A 150 -21.30 -21.44 -0.78
C ARG A 150 -22.00 -20.59 -1.83
N HIS A 151 -21.79 -20.88 -3.11
CA HIS A 151 -22.30 -20.09 -4.22
C HIS A 151 -23.11 -20.97 -5.19
N PRO A 152 -24.28 -21.50 -4.76
CA PRO A 152 -25.10 -22.41 -5.55
C PRO A 152 -25.60 -21.78 -6.87
N ASP A 153 -25.76 -20.46 -6.90
CA ASP A 153 -26.33 -19.72 -8.02
C ASP A 153 -25.31 -19.40 -9.12
N CYS A 154 -24.02 -19.56 -8.84
CA CYS A 154 -22.93 -19.22 -9.76
C CYS A 154 -22.52 -20.38 -10.68
N GLY A 155 -23.33 -21.45 -10.75
CA GLY A 155 -23.00 -22.70 -11.43
C GLY A 155 -22.53 -23.79 -10.46
N ASN A 156 -22.49 -25.03 -10.93
CA ASN A 156 -22.30 -26.21 -10.09
C ASN A 156 -21.13 -27.10 -10.54
N MET A 157 -20.23 -26.58 -11.39
CA MET A 157 -19.07 -27.30 -11.90
C MET A 157 -17.86 -26.39 -12.14
N LEU A 158 -16.69 -26.68 -11.56
CA LEU A 158 -15.45 -25.90 -11.78
C LEU A 158 -14.25 -26.77 -12.16
N LEU A 159 -13.32 -26.22 -12.95
CA LEU A 159 -12.06 -26.86 -13.32
C LEU A 159 -10.96 -26.44 -12.33
N ARG A 160 -10.11 -27.37 -11.89
CA ARG A 160 -9.02 -27.09 -10.94
C ARG A 160 -7.81 -28.00 -11.16
N PRO A 161 -6.66 -27.70 -10.54
CA PRO A 161 -5.53 -28.62 -10.49
C PRO A 161 -5.87 -29.95 -9.79
N GLY A 162 -5.28 -31.05 -10.28
CA GLY A 162 -5.33 -32.40 -9.71
C GLY A 162 -4.49 -32.53 -8.43
N ARG A 163 -4.65 -33.64 -7.71
CA ARG A 163 -3.95 -33.89 -6.42
C ARG A 163 -2.43 -34.11 -6.59
N ASP A 164 -2.00 -34.46 -7.78
CA ASP A 164 -0.62 -34.76 -8.17
C ASP A 164 0.14 -33.53 -8.70
N GLY A 165 -0.51 -32.37 -8.81
CA GLY A 165 0.09 -31.11 -9.29
C GLY A 165 0.39 -31.07 -10.80
N THR A 166 0.19 -32.18 -11.51
CA THR A 166 0.48 -32.35 -12.94
C THR A 166 -0.75 -32.72 -13.77
N SER A 167 -1.84 -33.18 -13.14
CA SER A 167 -3.12 -33.42 -13.82
C SER A 167 -4.14 -32.32 -13.53
N LEU A 168 -5.26 -32.29 -14.28
CA LEU A 168 -6.40 -31.42 -14.01
C LEU A 168 -7.57 -32.25 -13.48
N ALA A 169 -8.53 -31.58 -12.84
CA ALA A 169 -9.75 -32.23 -12.38
C ALA A 169 -10.95 -31.27 -12.45
N VAL A 170 -12.10 -31.79 -12.84
CA VAL A 170 -13.38 -31.08 -12.78
C VAL A 170 -14.10 -31.50 -11.50
N THR A 171 -14.50 -30.53 -10.69
CA THR A 171 -15.32 -30.77 -9.48
C THR A 171 -16.74 -30.31 -9.75
N THR A 172 -17.71 -31.14 -9.39
CA THR A 172 -19.14 -30.91 -9.62
C THR A 172 -19.91 -31.05 -8.31
N ARG A 173 -21.01 -30.31 -8.18
CA ARG A 173 -21.99 -30.41 -7.10
C ARG A 173 -23.37 -30.72 -7.69
N GLN A 174 -24.07 -31.67 -7.09
CA GLN A 174 -25.46 -32.00 -7.44
C GLN A 174 -26.29 -32.14 -6.17
N ASP A 175 -27.51 -31.63 -6.18
CA ASP A 175 -28.43 -31.69 -5.04
C ASP A 175 -29.34 -32.92 -5.17
N LEU A 176 -29.00 -34.00 -4.47
CA LEU A 176 -29.74 -35.27 -4.46
C LEU A 176 -29.91 -35.74 -3.00
N ASN A 177 -30.94 -35.24 -2.30
CA ASN A 177 -31.12 -35.43 -0.85
C ASN A 177 -29.90 -34.98 -0.01
N GLY A 178 -29.28 -33.87 -0.42
CA GLY A 178 -28.04 -33.31 0.13
C GLY A 178 -27.05 -32.96 -0.96
N SER A 179 -26.04 -32.13 -0.64
CA SER A 179 -24.97 -31.76 -1.58
C SER A 179 -24.06 -32.96 -1.84
N VAL A 180 -24.10 -33.50 -3.06
CA VAL A 180 -23.21 -34.58 -3.50
C VAL A 180 -22.13 -34.01 -4.42
N PHE A 181 -20.87 -34.20 -4.05
CA PHE A 181 -19.72 -33.75 -4.85
C PHE A 181 -19.08 -34.91 -5.61
N ARG A 182 -18.77 -34.68 -6.90
CA ARG A 182 -17.99 -35.62 -7.73
C ARG A 182 -16.79 -34.92 -8.34
N HIS A 183 -15.72 -35.69 -8.53
CA HIS A 183 -14.48 -35.19 -9.13
C HIS A 183 -14.07 -36.09 -10.29
N TYR A 184 -13.95 -35.48 -11.47
CA TYR A 184 -13.56 -36.13 -12.70
C TYR A 184 -12.10 -35.77 -12.98
N ARG A 185 -11.25 -36.77 -13.19
CA ARG A 185 -9.85 -36.55 -13.55
C ARG A 185 -9.77 -36.21 -15.04
N VAL A 186 -8.91 -35.25 -15.36
CA VAL A 186 -8.67 -34.80 -16.73
C VAL A 186 -7.17 -34.93 -17.02
N THR A 187 -6.82 -35.78 -17.98
CA THR A 187 -5.44 -36.10 -18.36
C THR A 187 -5.09 -35.50 -19.71
N GLN A 188 -3.92 -34.89 -19.84
CA GLN A 188 -3.44 -34.35 -21.11
C GLN A 188 -2.82 -35.47 -21.95
N LYS A 189 -3.17 -35.53 -23.24
CA LYS A 189 -2.59 -36.50 -24.18
C LYS A 189 -1.19 -36.07 -24.61
N PRO A 190 -0.24 -37.02 -24.83
CA PRO A 190 1.09 -36.73 -25.36
C PRO A 190 1.12 -36.05 -26.73
N GLN A 191 0.05 -36.18 -27.53
CA GLN A 191 -0.08 -35.66 -28.89
C GLN A 191 -0.90 -34.35 -28.95
N GLY A 192 -1.25 -33.76 -27.80
CA GLY A 192 -2.17 -32.63 -27.69
C GLY A 192 -3.62 -33.05 -27.39
N GLY A 193 -4.36 -32.18 -26.71
CA GLY A 193 -5.72 -32.45 -26.22
C GLY A 193 -5.78 -33.12 -24.84
N TYR A 194 -7.01 -33.38 -24.38
CA TYR A 194 -7.35 -33.84 -23.04
C TYR A 194 -8.27 -35.07 -23.09
N ILE A 195 -8.31 -35.86 -22.02
CA ILE A 195 -9.26 -36.96 -21.81
C ILE A 195 -9.92 -36.78 -20.45
N ILE A 196 -11.25 -36.91 -20.40
CA ILE A 196 -11.98 -37.05 -19.14
C ILE A 196 -12.00 -38.53 -18.75
N ASP A 197 -11.41 -38.87 -17.62
CA ASP A 197 -11.28 -40.24 -17.12
C ASP A 197 -12.59 -40.68 -16.45
N VAL A 198 -13.51 -41.16 -17.28
CA VAL A 198 -14.77 -41.81 -16.89
C VAL A 198 -14.84 -43.20 -17.52
N GLU A 199 -15.82 -44.02 -17.13
CA GLU A 199 -15.99 -45.41 -17.60
C GLU A 199 -15.91 -45.55 -19.13
N ASN A 200 -16.44 -44.57 -19.86
CA ASN A 200 -16.24 -44.40 -21.30
C ASN A 200 -15.44 -43.12 -21.58
N PRO A 201 -14.11 -43.19 -21.74
CA PRO A 201 -13.23 -42.03 -21.82
C PRO A 201 -13.67 -41.03 -22.90
N ILE A 202 -13.69 -39.74 -22.55
CA ILE A 202 -14.16 -38.67 -23.44
C ILE A 202 -12.95 -37.87 -23.93
N PRO A 203 -12.57 -37.98 -25.22
CA PRO A 203 -11.48 -37.18 -25.78
C PRO A 203 -11.96 -35.76 -26.09
N CYS A 204 -11.20 -34.75 -25.64
CA CYS A 204 -11.49 -33.33 -25.79
C CYS A 204 -10.29 -32.62 -26.44
N PRO A 205 -10.45 -31.89 -27.55
CA PRO A 205 -9.34 -31.15 -28.18
C PRO A 205 -8.77 -30.03 -27.30
N THR A 206 -9.62 -29.34 -26.53
CA THR A 206 -9.23 -28.22 -25.65
C THR A 206 -9.82 -28.36 -24.24
N LEU A 207 -9.40 -27.50 -23.30
CA LEU A 207 -10.01 -27.41 -21.97
C LEU A 207 -11.44 -26.85 -22.01
N HIS A 208 -11.78 -26.03 -23.00
CA HIS A 208 -13.15 -25.59 -23.22
C HIS A 208 -14.04 -26.77 -23.62
N ASP A 209 -13.54 -27.67 -24.47
CA ASP A 209 -14.26 -28.88 -24.88
C ASP A 209 -14.45 -29.88 -23.73
N VAL A 210 -13.58 -29.87 -22.72
CA VAL A 210 -13.77 -30.67 -21.48
C VAL A 210 -15.01 -30.20 -20.72
N ILE A 211 -15.21 -28.89 -20.61
CA ILE A 211 -16.37 -28.30 -19.94
C ILE A 211 -17.62 -28.51 -20.80
N ASN A 212 -17.57 -28.19 -22.09
CA ASN A 212 -18.70 -28.34 -23.01
C ASN A 212 -19.18 -29.80 -23.08
N ALA A 213 -18.27 -30.78 -23.14
CA ALA A 213 -18.65 -32.20 -23.17
C ALA A 213 -19.41 -32.64 -21.91
N LEU A 214 -19.09 -32.09 -20.73
CA LEU A 214 -19.82 -32.39 -19.49
C LEU A 214 -21.18 -31.69 -19.44
N VAL A 215 -21.27 -30.45 -19.94
CA VAL A 215 -22.55 -29.73 -20.07
C VAL A 215 -23.48 -30.47 -21.02
N GLU A 216 -23.00 -30.86 -22.21
CA GLU A 216 -23.79 -31.55 -23.23
C GLU A 216 -24.24 -32.95 -22.78
N LYS A 217 -23.33 -33.77 -22.23
CA LYS A 217 -23.67 -35.12 -21.77
C LYS A 217 -24.63 -35.14 -20.58
N THR A 218 -24.72 -34.04 -19.84
CA THR A 218 -25.67 -33.89 -18.74
C THR A 218 -26.90 -33.06 -19.12
N ALA A 219 -27.09 -32.77 -20.41
CA ALA A 219 -28.20 -31.97 -20.92
C ALA A 219 -28.36 -30.61 -20.21
N GLY A 220 -27.24 -29.97 -19.87
CA GLY A 220 -27.21 -28.68 -19.17
C GLY A 220 -27.40 -28.74 -17.65
N THR A 221 -27.50 -29.94 -17.07
CA THR A 221 -27.61 -30.11 -15.61
C THR A 221 -26.34 -29.67 -14.89
N LEU A 222 -25.16 -29.95 -15.48
CA LEU A 222 -23.91 -29.35 -15.04
C LEU A 222 -23.71 -28.03 -15.80
N GLN A 223 -23.49 -26.96 -15.05
CA GLN A 223 -23.23 -25.61 -15.54
C GLN A 223 -21.88 -25.12 -14.99
N PRO A 224 -21.04 -24.50 -15.84
CA PRO A 224 -19.75 -23.99 -15.41
C PRO A 224 -19.92 -22.94 -14.31
N PHE A 225 -19.06 -23.05 -13.30
CA PHE A 225 -19.00 -22.13 -12.18
C PHE A 225 -18.39 -20.82 -12.66
N LEU A 226 -19.25 -19.87 -12.93
CA LEU A 226 -18.90 -18.51 -13.29
C LEU A 226 -19.22 -17.65 -12.08
N LEU A 227 -18.20 -17.45 -11.25
CA LEU A 227 -18.20 -16.30 -10.37
C LEU A 227 -17.98 -15.09 -11.29
N GLU A 228 -19.05 -14.58 -11.89
CA GLU A 228 -19.07 -13.19 -12.33
C GLU A 228 -18.72 -12.41 -11.06
N GLU A 229 -17.53 -11.80 -11.02
CA GLU A 229 -17.35 -10.68 -10.12
C GLU A 229 -18.27 -9.61 -10.68
N PRO A 230 -19.40 -9.29 -10.03
CA PRO A 230 -20.12 -8.11 -10.43
C PRO A 230 -19.16 -6.96 -10.15
N TYR A 231 -18.71 -6.33 -11.22
CA TYR A 231 -18.19 -4.98 -11.20
C TYR A 231 -19.33 -4.07 -10.73
N GLU A 232 -19.67 -4.11 -9.44
CA GLU A 232 -20.62 -3.20 -8.81
C GLU A 232 -20.49 -3.23 -7.28
N GLU A 233 -19.93 -2.12 -6.78
CA GLU A 233 -20.46 -1.34 -5.65
C GLU A 233 -20.44 -1.95 -4.24
N ASN A 234 -19.38 -1.59 -3.50
CA ASN A 234 -19.58 -1.07 -2.15
C ASN A 234 -18.79 0.24 -2.03
N ILE A 235 -19.30 1.29 -2.66
CA ILE A 235 -18.89 2.66 -2.31
C ILE A 235 -19.76 3.04 -1.12
N THR A 236 -19.10 3.25 0.01
CA THR A 236 -19.77 3.74 1.21
C THR A 236 -19.32 5.16 1.45
N TYR A 237 -20.29 6.04 1.68
CA TYR A 237 -20.05 7.37 2.24
C TYR A 237 -20.74 7.42 3.60
N ILE A 238 -20.27 8.31 4.47
CA ILE A 238 -20.77 8.40 5.84
C ILE A 238 -21.51 9.72 5.97
N SER A 239 -22.77 9.68 6.37
CA SER A 239 -23.50 10.88 6.78
C SER A 239 -23.52 10.97 8.29
N SER A 240 -23.18 12.14 8.82
CA SER A 240 -23.44 12.49 10.22
C SER A 240 -24.85 13.06 10.33
N ASN A 241 -25.66 12.53 11.25
CA ASN A 241 -26.92 13.17 11.59
C ASN A 241 -26.62 14.37 12.53
N ASP A 242 -26.93 15.58 12.07
CA ASP A 242 -26.61 16.85 12.74
C ASP A 242 -27.33 17.02 14.09
N GLU A 243 -28.37 16.22 14.37
CA GLU A 243 -29.16 16.32 15.61
C GLU A 243 -28.70 15.37 16.74
N ASN A 244 -28.08 14.24 16.41
CA ASN A 244 -27.70 13.22 17.41
C ASN A 244 -26.22 12.79 17.36
N GLY A 245 -25.46 13.25 16.37
CA GLY A 245 -24.04 12.91 16.19
C GLY A 245 -23.77 11.44 15.82
N GLU A 246 -24.84 10.67 15.54
CA GLU A 246 -24.77 9.27 15.13
C GLU A 246 -24.28 9.19 13.67
N ARG A 247 -23.34 8.28 13.41
CA ARG A 247 -22.66 8.14 12.12
C ARG A 247 -23.11 6.84 11.47
N THR A 248 -23.81 6.94 10.35
CA THR A 248 -24.28 5.80 9.58
C THR A 248 -23.48 5.65 8.29
N LEU A 249 -22.99 4.44 8.03
CA LEU A 249 -22.45 4.04 6.73
C LEU A 249 -23.62 3.93 5.74
N HIS A 250 -23.67 4.81 4.76
CA HIS A 250 -24.60 4.72 3.66
C HIS A 250 -23.88 4.13 2.45
N CYS A 251 -24.42 3.05 1.88
CA CYS A 251 -24.08 2.69 0.51
C CYS A 251 -24.56 3.82 -0.40
N ALA A 252 -23.75 4.21 -1.39
CA ALA A 252 -24.23 5.10 -2.43
C ALA A 252 -25.52 4.53 -3.02
N PRO A 253 -26.60 5.31 -3.18
CA PRO A 253 -27.81 4.82 -3.80
C PRO A 253 -27.43 4.33 -5.19
N THR A 254 -27.54 3.02 -5.41
CA THR A 254 -27.63 2.45 -6.75
C THR A 254 -28.87 3.06 -7.37
N GLY A 255 -28.70 4.14 -8.13
CA GLY A 255 -29.72 4.52 -9.09
C GLY A 255 -30.05 3.28 -9.90
N THR A 256 -31.34 3.00 -10.10
CA THR A 256 -31.87 1.82 -10.81
C THR A 256 -31.57 1.85 -12.31
N PHE A 257 -30.37 2.26 -12.71
CA PHE A 257 -29.94 2.40 -14.09
C PHE A 257 -28.68 1.57 -14.32
N PRO A 258 -28.57 0.84 -15.45
CA PRO A 258 -27.42 -0.01 -15.70
C PRO A 258 -26.14 0.82 -15.78
N ARG A 259 -25.19 0.60 -14.86
CA ARG A 259 -23.82 1.12 -15.04
C ARG A 259 -23.14 0.30 -16.13
N ARG A 260 -22.51 1.01 -17.09
CA ARG A 260 -21.81 0.38 -18.21
C ARG A 260 -20.49 -0.26 -17.76
N PRO A 261 -20.06 -1.35 -18.42
CA PRO A 261 -18.76 -1.97 -18.17
C PRO A 261 -17.60 -1.00 -18.43
N SER A 262 -16.51 -1.19 -17.68
CA SER A 262 -15.22 -0.53 -17.90
C SER A 262 -14.86 -0.55 -19.39
N LEU A 263 -14.74 0.63 -20.00
CA LEU A 263 -14.40 0.77 -21.41
C LEU A 263 -13.02 0.14 -21.68
N PRO A 264 -12.86 -0.69 -22.72
CA PRO A 264 -11.53 -1.07 -23.17
C PRO A 264 -10.74 0.17 -23.62
N PRO A 265 -9.40 0.17 -23.54
CA PRO A 265 -8.54 1.34 -23.74
C PRO A 265 -8.69 2.07 -25.09
N LYS A 266 -9.41 1.51 -26.07
CA LYS A 266 -9.59 2.11 -27.41
C LYS A 266 -10.64 3.24 -27.47
N GLY A 267 -11.34 3.56 -26.38
CA GLY A 267 -12.42 4.58 -26.37
C GLY A 267 -12.09 5.95 -25.75
N TYR A 268 -11.03 6.08 -24.94
CA TYR A 268 -10.80 7.27 -24.10
C TYR A 268 -9.79 8.30 -24.64
N GLY A 269 -9.25 8.08 -25.85
CA GLY A 269 -8.18 8.93 -26.40
C GLY A 269 -6.86 8.85 -25.62
N GLY A 270 -6.66 7.79 -24.82
CA GLY A 270 -5.44 7.59 -24.05
C GLY A 270 -4.28 7.08 -24.92
N HIS A 271 -3.07 7.50 -24.57
CA HIS A 271 -1.83 7.08 -25.22
C HIS A 271 -1.03 6.17 -24.28
N VAL A 272 -0.37 5.15 -24.82
CA VAL A 272 0.50 4.24 -24.06
C VAL A 272 1.88 4.23 -24.70
N PHE A 273 2.90 4.43 -23.89
CA PHE A 273 4.31 4.35 -24.26
C PHE A 273 4.95 3.13 -23.61
N GLN A 274 5.64 2.33 -24.41
CA GLN A 274 6.44 1.18 -24.00
C GLN A 274 7.67 1.08 -24.89
N GLU A 275 8.81 0.71 -24.32
CA GLU A 275 10.06 0.48 -25.04
C GLU A 275 10.52 -0.96 -24.79
N GLU A 276 10.92 -1.65 -25.86
CA GLU A 276 11.37 -3.04 -25.76
C GLU A 276 12.62 -3.16 -24.87
N GLY A 277 12.63 -4.15 -23.98
CA GLY A 277 13.75 -4.37 -23.06
C GLY A 277 13.86 -3.36 -21.92
N VAL A 278 12.86 -2.50 -21.71
CA VAL A 278 12.82 -1.52 -20.61
C VAL A 278 11.62 -1.79 -19.71
N TRP A 279 11.84 -1.65 -18.40
CA TRP A 279 10.84 -1.88 -17.36
C TRP A 279 10.92 -0.77 -16.30
N ASN A 280 9.98 -0.76 -15.36
CA ASN A 280 9.93 0.10 -14.18
C ASN A 280 9.80 1.60 -14.48
N TYR A 281 8.79 1.98 -15.26
CA TYR A 281 8.41 3.37 -15.55
C TYR A 281 7.85 4.06 -14.30
N SER A 282 8.72 4.36 -13.34
CA SER A 282 8.34 4.65 -11.95
C SER A 282 8.67 6.05 -11.46
N THR A 283 9.39 6.86 -12.25
CA THR A 283 9.74 8.24 -11.92
C THR A 283 9.40 9.17 -13.08
N MET A 284 8.72 10.28 -12.79
CA MET A 284 8.25 11.24 -13.81
C MET A 284 8.47 12.68 -13.37
N LEU A 285 8.99 13.50 -14.28
CA LEU A 285 9.13 14.95 -14.14
C LEU A 285 8.49 15.65 -15.34
N LEU A 286 7.51 16.51 -15.08
CA LEU A 286 6.89 17.35 -16.09
C LEU A 286 7.79 18.58 -16.34
N ARG A 287 8.20 18.78 -17.59
CA ARG A 287 8.91 19.98 -18.05
C ARG A 287 8.04 20.71 -19.06
N GLU A 288 6.95 21.31 -18.55
CA GLU A 288 6.00 22.10 -19.34
C GLU A 288 6.70 23.24 -20.09
N ASP A 289 7.73 23.82 -19.49
CA ASP A 289 8.60 24.85 -20.09
C ASP A 289 9.34 24.37 -21.35
N MET A 290 9.51 23.06 -21.52
CA MET A 290 10.17 22.46 -22.69
C MET A 290 9.20 21.59 -23.51
N GLY A 291 7.92 21.47 -23.11
CA GLY A 291 6.95 20.60 -23.76
C GLY A 291 7.34 19.12 -23.74
N VAL A 292 7.98 18.65 -22.66
CA VAL A 292 8.38 17.23 -22.50
C VAL A 292 8.04 16.63 -21.15
N LEU A 293 7.72 15.34 -21.15
CA LEU A 293 7.69 14.48 -19.98
C LEU A 293 9.02 13.73 -19.88
N ILE A 294 9.76 13.96 -18.79
CA ILE A 294 10.97 13.20 -18.50
C ILE A 294 10.57 11.96 -17.70
N LEU A 295 10.82 10.78 -18.28
CA LEU A 295 10.41 9.49 -17.75
C LEU A 295 11.62 8.65 -17.38
N GLY A 296 11.81 8.41 -16.08
CA GLY A 296 12.85 7.54 -15.54
C GLY A 296 12.37 6.10 -15.43
N ALA A 297 13.12 5.18 -16.02
CA ALA A 297 12.86 3.75 -16.02
C ALA A 297 14.07 2.97 -15.46
N ARG A 298 14.10 1.64 -15.63
CA ARG A 298 15.29 0.82 -15.36
C ARG A 298 16.33 1.07 -16.46
N GLU A 299 17.49 1.55 -16.06
CA GLU A 299 18.69 1.86 -16.85
C GLU A 299 18.53 2.91 -17.95
N THR A 300 17.35 3.54 -18.08
CA THR A 300 17.05 4.45 -19.18
C THR A 300 16.21 5.63 -18.70
N ILE A 301 16.46 6.80 -19.28
CA ILE A 301 15.66 8.01 -19.10
C ILE A 301 15.19 8.47 -20.48
N PHE A 302 13.91 8.79 -20.60
CA PHE A 302 13.29 9.27 -21.84
C PHE A 302 12.86 10.72 -21.72
N ALA A 303 12.89 11.45 -22.82
CA ALA A 303 12.12 12.66 -23.03
C ALA A 303 11.00 12.36 -24.03
N LEU A 304 9.76 12.36 -23.55
CA LEU A 304 8.56 12.10 -24.36
C LEU A 304 7.87 13.43 -24.65
N ASP A 305 7.19 13.53 -25.79
CA ASP A 305 6.33 14.69 -26.05
C ASP A 305 5.22 14.77 -24.99
N LEU A 306 5.01 15.97 -24.47
CA LEU A 306 4.04 16.18 -23.39
C LEU A 306 2.59 16.05 -23.88
N ASN A 307 2.30 16.38 -25.15
CA ASN A 307 0.95 16.28 -25.71
C ASN A 307 0.63 14.85 -26.19
N ASN A 308 1.65 14.10 -26.61
CA ASN A 308 1.49 12.70 -27.01
C ASN A 308 2.72 11.86 -26.62
N ILE A 309 2.62 11.12 -25.52
CA ILE A 309 3.75 10.35 -24.99
C ILE A 309 4.23 9.21 -25.90
N THR A 310 3.48 8.82 -26.94
CA THR A 310 3.98 7.84 -27.91
C THR A 310 5.14 8.38 -28.74
N HIS A 311 5.29 9.71 -28.80
CA HIS A 311 6.37 10.37 -29.51
C HIS A 311 7.60 10.52 -28.60
N LYS A 312 8.52 9.55 -28.69
CA LYS A 312 9.84 9.62 -28.05
C LYS A 312 10.70 10.68 -28.75
N LYS A 313 11.00 11.79 -28.06
CA LYS A 313 11.88 12.85 -28.56
C LYS A 313 13.36 12.52 -28.38
N ALA A 314 13.72 11.98 -27.21
CA ALA A 314 15.08 11.56 -26.91
C ALA A 314 15.11 10.45 -25.86
N MET A 315 16.25 9.76 -25.77
CA MET A 315 16.55 8.84 -24.68
C MET A 315 18.03 8.88 -24.33
N VAL A 316 18.35 8.57 -23.08
CA VAL A 316 19.72 8.34 -22.62
C VAL A 316 19.74 7.08 -21.76
N LYS A 317 20.72 6.22 -22.02
CA LYS A 317 20.99 5.03 -21.21
C LYS A 317 21.93 5.40 -20.07
N TRP A 318 21.61 4.92 -18.88
CA TRP A 318 22.45 5.03 -17.68
C TRP A 318 22.56 3.64 -17.03
N GLU A 319 23.14 2.71 -17.78
CA GLU A 319 23.32 1.31 -17.42
C GLU A 319 24.43 1.13 -16.38
N VAL A 320 24.34 0.05 -15.59
CA VAL A 320 25.40 -0.30 -14.63
C VAL A 320 26.56 -0.99 -15.36
N ILE A 321 27.79 -0.58 -15.10
CA ILE A 321 28.97 -1.28 -15.62
C ILE A 321 29.09 -2.71 -15.06
N SER A 322 29.54 -3.67 -15.88
CA SER A 322 29.55 -5.10 -15.54
C SER A 322 30.23 -5.42 -14.20
N ASP A 323 31.37 -4.79 -13.90
CA ASP A 323 32.11 -5.03 -12.65
C ASP A 323 31.31 -4.66 -11.40
N MET A 324 30.48 -3.62 -11.48
CA MET A 324 29.59 -3.21 -10.38
C MET A 324 28.41 -4.18 -10.25
N GLN A 325 27.85 -4.66 -11.36
CA GLN A 325 26.82 -5.70 -11.34
C GLN A 325 27.34 -6.99 -10.70
N ASP A 326 28.57 -7.41 -11.04
CA ASP A 326 29.20 -8.59 -10.47
C ASP A 326 29.53 -8.41 -8.99
N THR A 327 29.97 -7.22 -8.58
CA THR A 327 30.20 -6.88 -7.17
C THR A 327 28.90 -6.90 -6.37
N CYS A 328 27.81 -6.38 -6.93
CA CYS A 328 26.47 -6.46 -6.33
C CYS A 328 25.99 -7.91 -6.21
N SER A 329 26.19 -8.71 -7.27
CA SER A 329 25.82 -10.13 -7.28
C SER A 329 26.60 -10.95 -6.23
N LYS A 330 27.90 -10.70 -6.08
CA LYS A 330 28.75 -11.29 -5.02
C LYS A 330 28.27 -10.96 -3.60
N LYS A 331 27.49 -9.88 -3.42
CA LYS A 331 26.84 -9.53 -2.14
C LYS A 331 25.49 -10.22 -1.92
N GLY A 332 25.12 -11.18 -2.78
CA GLY A 332 23.91 -12.01 -2.64
C GLY A 332 22.66 -11.40 -3.29
N LYS A 333 22.80 -10.42 -4.17
CA LYS A 333 21.70 -9.77 -4.90
C LYS A 333 21.55 -10.34 -6.30
N LYS A 334 20.33 -10.36 -6.84
CA LYS A 334 20.05 -10.93 -8.17
C LYS A 334 20.57 -10.04 -9.29
N LYS A 335 21.40 -10.58 -10.17
CA LYS A 335 22.05 -9.80 -11.24
C LYS A 335 21.03 -9.22 -12.24
N GLU A 336 20.02 -10.00 -12.60
CA GLU A 336 19.05 -9.68 -13.66
C GLU A 336 17.96 -8.69 -13.22
N THR A 337 17.76 -8.52 -11.91
CA THR A 337 16.65 -7.72 -11.36
C THR A 337 17.13 -6.68 -10.36
N GLU A 338 17.91 -7.05 -9.35
CA GLU A 338 18.31 -6.15 -8.27
C GLU A 338 19.56 -5.31 -8.62
N CYS A 339 20.53 -5.89 -9.32
CA CYS A 339 21.80 -5.23 -9.66
C CYS A 339 21.74 -4.39 -10.94
N GLN A 340 20.66 -3.62 -11.10
CA GLN A 340 20.45 -2.70 -12.22
C GLN A 340 20.38 -1.25 -11.69
N ASN A 341 20.43 -0.27 -12.59
CA ASN A 341 20.26 1.13 -12.22
C ASN A 341 18.79 1.54 -12.36
N TYR A 342 18.06 1.69 -11.26
CA TYR A 342 16.69 2.17 -11.29
C TYR A 342 16.67 3.67 -11.04
N ILE A 343 16.12 4.44 -11.96
CA ILE A 343 16.01 5.90 -11.80
C ILE A 343 14.92 6.20 -10.76
N ARG A 344 15.30 6.91 -9.69
CA ARG A 344 14.44 7.17 -8.52
C ARG A 344 14.17 8.64 -8.26
N ILE A 345 15.02 9.52 -8.77
CA ILE A 345 14.95 10.97 -8.54
C ILE A 345 15.07 11.68 -9.87
N LEU A 346 14.13 12.59 -10.14
CA LEU A 346 14.14 13.55 -11.23
C LEU A 346 13.56 14.86 -10.71
N HIS A 347 14.39 15.88 -10.58
CA HIS A 347 13.96 17.22 -10.13
C HIS A 347 14.42 18.30 -11.12
N LYS A 348 13.62 19.35 -11.29
CA LYS A 348 14.03 20.55 -12.01
C LYS A 348 14.94 21.40 -11.12
N MET A 349 16.03 21.90 -11.68
CA MET A 349 16.94 22.83 -11.02
C MET A 349 16.63 24.29 -11.39
N PRO A 350 17.05 25.27 -10.57
CA PRO A 350 16.82 26.69 -10.83
C PRO A 350 17.42 27.20 -12.15
N ASP A 351 18.54 26.61 -12.58
CA ASP A 351 19.24 26.92 -13.83
C ASP A 351 18.61 26.23 -15.07
N GLY A 352 17.49 25.52 -14.89
CA GLY A 352 16.80 24.81 -15.96
C GLY A 352 17.33 23.40 -16.27
N ARG A 353 18.44 22.99 -15.65
CA ARG A 353 18.91 21.60 -15.68
C ARG A 353 18.02 20.71 -14.83
N MET A 354 18.34 19.42 -14.80
CA MET A 354 17.65 18.43 -14.00
C MET A 354 18.64 17.67 -13.13
N TYR A 355 18.25 17.44 -11.88
CA TYR A 355 18.98 16.60 -10.95
C TYR A 355 18.43 15.18 -10.99
N VAL A 356 19.29 14.20 -11.24
CA VAL A 356 18.88 12.81 -11.45
C VAL A 356 19.67 11.86 -10.57
N CYS A 357 19.01 10.86 -9.99
CA CYS A 357 19.68 9.79 -9.25
C CYS A 357 19.07 8.42 -9.54
N GLY A 358 19.93 7.40 -9.46
CA GLY A 358 19.50 6.00 -9.56
C GLY A 358 20.19 5.09 -8.54
N THR A 359 19.66 3.88 -8.37
CA THR A 359 20.15 2.88 -7.40
C THR A 359 21.52 2.32 -7.77
N ASN A 360 21.86 2.34 -9.06
CA ASN A 360 23.12 1.92 -9.67
C ASN A 360 23.72 0.65 -9.03
N ALA A 361 22.95 -0.46 -9.06
CA ALA A 361 23.29 -1.76 -8.46
C ALA A 361 23.71 -1.68 -6.97
N PHE A 362 22.85 -1.11 -6.13
CA PHE A 362 23.11 -0.90 -4.71
C PHE A 362 24.35 -0.03 -4.45
N ASN A 363 24.62 0.92 -5.34
CA ASN A 363 25.59 1.99 -5.14
C ASN A 363 24.99 3.33 -5.59
N PRO A 364 24.04 3.90 -4.83
CA PRO A 364 23.23 5.03 -5.27
C PRO A 364 24.10 6.17 -5.81
N THR A 365 23.80 6.61 -7.03
CA THR A 365 24.60 7.60 -7.76
C THR A 365 23.69 8.69 -8.30
N CYS A 366 24.15 9.93 -8.24
CA CYS A 366 23.45 11.09 -8.76
C CYS A 366 24.28 11.77 -9.85
N ASP A 367 23.62 12.49 -10.75
CA ASP A 367 24.24 13.27 -11.82
C ASP A 367 23.32 14.47 -12.16
N TYR A 368 23.80 15.33 -13.05
CA TYR A 368 23.02 16.37 -13.68
C TYR A 368 22.70 15.99 -15.12
N MET A 369 21.56 16.46 -15.61
CA MET A 369 21.17 16.25 -17.00
C MET A 369 20.48 17.48 -17.58
N SER A 370 20.61 17.65 -18.90
CA SER A 370 19.99 18.74 -19.65
C SER A 370 19.22 18.19 -20.86
N TYR A 371 18.26 18.98 -21.32
CA TYR A 371 17.55 18.74 -22.56
C TYR A 371 17.72 19.96 -23.46
N THR A 372 18.56 19.84 -24.50
CA THR A 372 18.96 20.95 -25.37
C THR A 372 18.97 20.48 -26.82
N ASP A 373 18.45 21.29 -27.73
CA ASP A 373 18.39 20.99 -29.17
C ASP A 373 17.78 19.62 -29.51
N GLY A 374 16.76 19.23 -28.74
CA GLY A 374 16.08 17.95 -28.89
C GLY A 374 16.82 16.74 -28.31
N ASN A 375 18.02 16.92 -27.74
CA ASN A 375 18.82 15.84 -27.16
C ASN A 375 18.77 15.84 -25.64
N LEU A 376 18.76 14.63 -25.06
CA LEU A 376 18.81 14.41 -23.61
C LEU A 376 20.20 13.94 -23.23
N VAL A 377 20.91 14.71 -22.38
CA VAL A 377 22.33 14.49 -22.11
C VAL A 377 22.59 14.45 -20.61
N LEU A 378 23.33 13.42 -20.16
CA LEU A 378 23.93 13.36 -18.82
C LEU A 378 25.26 14.11 -18.83
N GLU A 379 25.53 14.90 -17.79
CA GLU A 379 26.78 15.64 -17.67
C GLU A 379 27.98 14.76 -17.32
N ASN A 380 27.74 13.53 -16.84
CA ASN A 380 28.77 12.58 -16.39
C ASN A 380 29.62 13.13 -15.24
N ASN A 381 29.04 14.00 -14.41
CA ASN A 381 29.66 14.53 -13.21
C ASN A 381 29.04 13.84 -11.99
N GLN A 382 29.35 12.54 -11.86
CA GLN A 382 28.66 11.68 -10.91
C GLN A 382 29.02 12.02 -9.45
N HIS A 383 27.99 12.03 -8.60
CA HIS A 383 28.06 12.32 -7.18
C HIS A 383 27.52 11.15 -6.35
N GLU A 384 28.04 11.00 -5.13
CA GLU A 384 27.55 10.00 -4.19
C GLU A 384 26.07 10.26 -3.85
N GLY A 385 25.23 9.24 -4.02
CA GLY A 385 23.80 9.28 -3.77
C GLY A 385 23.37 8.71 -2.41
N LYS A 386 24.32 8.33 -1.54
CA LYS A 386 24.03 7.74 -0.23
C LYS A 386 23.19 8.68 0.64
N GLY A 387 22.06 8.18 1.14
CA GLY A 387 21.11 8.97 1.92
C GLY A 387 20.24 9.93 1.09
N ARG A 388 20.52 10.07 -0.22
CA ARG A 388 19.72 10.84 -1.18
C ARG A 388 18.78 9.93 -1.97
N CYS A 389 19.32 8.83 -2.49
CA CYS A 389 18.67 7.83 -3.32
C CYS A 389 18.77 6.44 -2.65
N PRO A 390 17.75 5.57 -2.73
CA PRO A 390 17.79 4.24 -2.12
C PRO A 390 18.82 3.31 -2.77
N PHE A 391 19.33 2.36 -1.98
CA PHE A 391 20.18 1.27 -2.46
C PHE A 391 19.35 0.20 -3.16
N ASP A 392 18.28 -0.26 -2.50
CA ASP A 392 17.39 -1.29 -3.00
C ASP A 392 16.31 -0.68 -3.91
N PRO A 393 16.10 -1.17 -5.14
CA PRO A 393 15.08 -0.64 -6.03
C PRO A 393 13.64 -0.84 -5.51
N PHE A 394 13.39 -1.81 -4.66
CA PHE A 394 12.05 -2.07 -4.13
C PHE A 394 11.78 -1.32 -2.82
N GLN A 395 12.79 -0.67 -2.25
CA GLN A 395 12.63 0.19 -1.10
C GLN A 395 11.97 1.51 -1.52
N ARG A 396 10.87 1.87 -0.86
CA ARG A 396 10.24 3.18 -1.07
C ARG A 396 11.11 4.29 -0.50
N SER A 397 11.18 5.38 -1.26
CA SER A 397 11.89 6.61 -0.93
C SER A 397 11.11 7.80 -1.46
N THR A 398 11.38 8.99 -0.94
CA THR A 398 10.80 10.23 -1.45
C THR A 398 11.81 11.37 -1.38
N SER A 399 11.63 12.39 -2.21
CA SER A 399 12.48 13.57 -2.22
C SER A 399 11.74 14.80 -2.74
N GLU A 400 12.21 15.96 -2.35
CA GLU A 400 11.71 17.28 -2.77
C GLU A 400 12.92 18.20 -2.97
N PHE A 401 12.92 18.98 -4.04
CA PHE A 401 14.02 19.90 -4.37
C PHE A 401 13.54 21.34 -4.20
N VAL A 402 14.16 22.07 -3.27
CA VAL A 402 13.69 23.40 -2.85
C VAL A 402 14.90 24.32 -2.71
N ASP A 403 14.87 25.46 -3.40
CA ASP A 403 15.90 26.51 -3.32
C ASP A 403 17.36 26.01 -3.50
N GLY A 404 17.56 25.05 -4.40
CA GLY A 404 18.91 24.49 -4.67
C GLY A 404 19.34 23.38 -3.71
N GLU A 405 18.53 23.02 -2.72
CA GLU A 405 18.79 21.94 -1.78
C GLU A 405 17.91 20.72 -2.08
N LEU A 406 18.48 19.53 -1.91
CA LEU A 406 17.72 18.28 -1.99
C LEU A 406 17.34 17.79 -0.60
N TYR A 407 16.04 17.74 -0.35
CA TYR A 407 15.46 17.02 0.79
C TYR A 407 15.11 15.60 0.34
N SER A 408 15.50 14.61 1.13
CA SER A 408 15.35 13.19 0.79
C SER A 408 15.03 12.38 2.02
N ALA A 409 14.23 11.33 1.85
CA ALA A 409 13.94 10.35 2.89
C ALA A 409 14.05 8.94 2.31
N THR A 410 15.07 8.20 2.78
CA THR A 410 15.46 6.88 2.24
C THR A 410 16.32 6.11 3.25
N SER A 411 16.93 5.00 2.85
CA SER A 411 17.98 4.32 3.63
C SER A 411 19.36 4.89 3.33
N GLY A 412 20.13 5.17 4.39
CA GLY A 412 21.53 5.55 4.34
C GLY A 412 22.50 4.37 4.16
N ASN A 413 22.03 3.12 4.15
CA ASN A 413 22.90 1.94 3.99
C ASN A 413 22.32 0.86 3.07
N PHE A 414 23.21 -0.08 2.70
CA PHE A 414 22.91 -1.22 1.81
C PHE A 414 21.82 -2.16 2.37
N LEU A 415 21.73 -2.31 3.69
CA LEU A 415 20.81 -3.26 4.34
C LEU A 415 19.39 -2.70 4.55
N GLY A 416 19.16 -1.41 4.31
CA GLY A 416 17.87 -0.76 4.61
C GLY A 416 17.67 -0.43 6.10
N SER A 417 18.68 -0.61 6.95
CA SER A 417 18.55 -0.51 8.42
C SER A 417 18.88 0.88 8.99
N ASP A 418 19.38 1.81 8.17
CA ASP A 418 19.65 3.21 8.53
C ASP A 418 18.64 4.15 7.85
N PRO A 419 17.38 4.26 8.34
CA PRO A 419 16.43 5.20 7.78
C PRO A 419 16.88 6.64 8.08
N VAL A 420 16.85 7.49 7.06
CA VAL A 420 17.30 8.87 7.17
C VAL A 420 16.38 9.81 6.41
N MET A 421 16.04 10.93 7.05
CA MET A 421 15.56 12.14 6.34
C MET A 421 16.69 13.18 6.38
N MET A 422 17.09 13.67 5.21
CA MET A 422 18.29 14.50 5.04
C MET A 422 18.06 15.64 4.05
N ARG A 423 18.64 16.80 4.35
CA ARG A 423 18.91 17.90 3.40
C ARG A 423 20.37 17.83 2.98
N SER A 424 20.64 18.05 1.70
CA SER A 424 21.97 17.92 1.13
C SER A 424 22.17 18.80 -0.12
N LEU A 425 23.41 18.78 -0.62
CA LEU A 425 24.01 19.53 -1.74
C LEU A 425 24.95 20.62 -1.24
N ASN A 426 24.47 21.58 -0.43
CA ASN A 426 25.38 22.55 0.21
C ASN A 426 25.69 22.13 1.64
N GLU A 427 24.69 22.13 2.53
CA GLU A 427 24.86 21.75 3.93
C GLU A 427 24.09 20.47 4.26
N SER A 428 24.80 19.51 4.85
CA SER A 428 24.23 18.22 5.24
C SER A 428 23.61 18.30 6.63
N ILE A 429 22.28 18.13 6.70
CA ILE A 429 21.53 17.97 7.95
C ILE A 429 20.70 16.71 7.83
N ARG A 430 20.70 15.88 8.87
CA ARG A 430 19.96 14.61 8.88
C ARG A 430 19.25 14.32 10.19
N THR A 431 18.37 13.33 10.18
CA THR A 431 17.74 12.81 11.39
C THR A 431 18.75 12.15 12.34
N GLU A 432 18.45 12.15 13.63
CA GLU A 432 19.17 11.35 14.63
C GLU A 432 18.93 9.85 14.37
N PHE A 433 19.97 9.03 14.53
CA PHE A 433 19.85 7.57 14.38
C PHE A 433 19.26 6.97 15.66
N SER A 434 17.94 7.10 15.81
CA SER A 434 17.17 6.60 16.95
C SER A 434 15.80 6.12 16.50
N ARG A 435 15.31 5.03 17.13
CA ARG A 435 13.96 4.51 16.88
C ARG A 435 12.87 5.51 17.27
N SER A 436 13.11 6.40 18.24
CA SER A 436 12.15 7.45 18.60
C SER A 436 11.90 8.43 17.44
N TRP A 437 12.89 8.63 16.58
CA TRP A 437 12.80 9.49 15.39
C TRP A 437 12.16 8.75 14.22
N LEU A 438 12.71 7.60 13.85
CA LEU A 438 12.25 6.78 12.73
C LEU A 438 12.37 5.29 13.10
N SER A 439 11.27 4.54 13.06
CA SER A 439 11.28 3.12 13.42
C SER A 439 10.81 2.23 12.26
N GLU A 440 11.76 1.73 11.47
CA GLU A 440 11.48 0.91 10.27
C GLU A 440 10.47 1.60 9.31
N PRO A 441 10.71 2.86 8.91
CA PRO A 441 9.75 3.61 8.12
C PRO A 441 9.69 3.12 6.67
N ARG A 442 8.50 3.27 6.06
CA ARG A 442 8.27 3.22 4.63
C ARG A 442 7.90 4.63 4.19
N PHE A 443 8.82 5.31 3.52
CA PHE A 443 8.60 6.68 3.06
C PHE A 443 7.63 6.71 1.89
N ILE A 444 6.70 7.66 1.91
CA ILE A 444 5.60 7.73 0.93
C ILE A 444 5.70 9.01 0.10
N GLY A 445 5.74 10.17 0.75
CA GLY A 445 5.77 11.45 0.03
C GLY A 445 6.38 12.56 0.85
N MET A 446 6.96 13.54 0.16
CA MET A 446 7.48 14.77 0.72
C MET A 446 6.87 15.95 -0.03
N LYS A 447 6.58 17.05 0.67
CA LYS A 447 6.01 18.27 0.09
C LYS A 447 6.54 19.52 0.79
N HIS A 448 6.96 20.50 0.00
CA HIS A 448 7.23 21.85 0.48
C HIS A 448 5.94 22.64 0.61
N VAL A 449 5.78 23.32 1.75
CA VAL A 449 4.71 24.31 1.95
C VAL A 449 5.38 25.63 2.29
N ALA A 450 5.16 26.64 1.46
CA ALA A 450 5.71 27.99 1.59
C ALA A 450 4.99 28.80 2.69
N GLU A 451 4.99 28.27 3.92
CA GLU A 451 4.32 28.87 5.07
C GLU A 451 4.91 30.20 5.50
N GLY A 452 6.17 30.50 5.16
CA GLY A 452 6.81 31.77 5.52
C GLY A 452 6.37 32.93 4.63
N LYS A 453 5.83 32.64 3.44
CA LYS A 453 5.34 33.67 2.52
C LYS A 453 4.10 34.36 3.10
N ASP A 454 4.17 35.69 3.22
CA ASP A 454 3.10 36.55 3.74
C ASP A 454 2.61 36.14 5.14
N ASN A 455 3.49 35.52 5.94
CA ASN A 455 3.14 35.04 7.28
C ASN A 455 3.29 36.15 8.34
N PRO A 456 2.22 36.56 9.03
CA PRO A 456 2.27 37.64 10.00
C PRO A 456 3.15 37.32 11.22
N GLU A 457 3.33 36.04 11.55
CA GLU A 457 4.18 35.59 12.65
C GLU A 457 5.67 35.56 12.27
N GLY A 458 6.00 35.78 10.99
CA GLY A 458 7.36 35.63 10.46
C GLY A 458 7.90 34.21 10.60
N ASP A 459 7.01 33.23 10.57
CA ASP A 459 7.29 31.79 10.56
C ASP A 459 8.04 31.40 9.27
N ASP A 460 8.60 30.19 9.25
CA ASP A 460 9.39 29.69 8.12
C ASP A 460 8.61 28.66 7.31
N ASP A 461 9.06 28.48 6.07
CA ASP A 461 8.64 27.40 5.19
C ASP A 461 8.93 26.04 5.81
N LYS A 462 8.13 25.04 5.44
CA LYS A 462 8.22 23.71 6.03
C LYS A 462 8.26 22.63 4.96
N ILE A 463 9.03 21.59 5.25
CA ILE A 463 9.05 20.37 4.45
C ILE A 463 8.30 19.31 5.25
N TYR A 464 7.17 18.87 4.70
CA TYR A 464 6.35 17.81 5.27
C TYR A 464 6.76 16.47 4.70
N LEU A 465 6.88 15.46 5.56
CA LEU A 465 7.24 14.09 5.21
C LEU A 465 6.12 13.14 5.67
N PHE A 466 5.65 12.31 4.76
CA PHE A 466 4.61 11.31 4.98
C PHE A 466 5.18 9.92 4.85
N PHE A 467 4.90 9.06 5.82
CA PHE A 467 5.44 7.70 5.87
C PHE A 467 4.60 6.81 6.79
N SER A 468 4.73 5.49 6.66
CA SER A 468 4.29 4.56 7.69
C SER A 468 5.47 4.03 8.48
N GLU A 469 5.32 3.74 9.77
CA GLU A 469 6.40 3.17 10.59
C GLU A 469 5.85 2.24 11.67
N ALA A 470 6.75 1.48 12.30
CA ALA A 470 6.44 0.69 13.48
C ALA A 470 6.02 1.61 14.64
N ALA A 471 4.81 1.42 15.15
CA ALA A 471 4.28 2.23 16.24
C ALA A 471 4.85 1.78 17.58
N LEU A 472 5.80 2.55 18.11
CA LEU A 472 6.41 2.26 19.41
C LEU A 472 5.43 2.50 20.58
N GLU A 473 4.43 3.35 20.36
CA GLU A 473 3.46 3.74 21.37
C GLU A 473 2.35 2.71 21.63
N TYR A 474 2.27 1.65 20.84
CA TYR A 474 1.31 0.57 21.05
C TYR A 474 2.00 -0.65 21.66
N ASN A 475 1.57 -1.02 22.86
CA ASN A 475 2.03 -2.24 23.53
C ASN A 475 1.16 -3.42 23.09
N SER A 476 1.44 -3.98 21.91
CA SER A 476 0.72 -5.14 21.37
C SER A 476 1.67 -6.32 21.17
N TYR A 477 1.16 -7.55 21.33
CA TYR A 477 1.91 -8.79 21.06
C TYR A 477 2.39 -8.89 19.60
N LYS A 478 1.74 -8.17 18.67
CA LYS A 478 2.17 -8.01 17.28
C LYS A 478 2.56 -6.57 17.01
N LYS A 479 3.65 -6.39 16.28
CA LYS A 479 4.08 -5.11 15.72
C LYS A 479 2.92 -4.49 14.94
N LEU A 480 2.54 -3.28 15.32
CA LEU A 480 1.51 -2.48 14.65
C LEU A 480 2.20 -1.35 13.88
N ASP A 481 1.85 -1.15 12.62
CA ASP A 481 2.34 -0.01 11.86
C ASP A 481 1.30 1.12 11.89
N VAL A 482 1.76 2.37 11.81
CA VAL A 482 0.89 3.56 11.76
C VAL A 482 1.40 4.54 10.71
N SER A 483 0.47 5.32 10.16
CA SER A 483 0.79 6.45 9.29
C SER A 483 1.26 7.65 10.11
N ARG A 484 2.22 8.39 9.57
CA ARG A 484 2.83 9.57 10.16
C ARG A 484 2.86 10.73 9.18
N VAL A 485 2.69 11.92 9.73
CA VAL A 485 3.16 13.17 9.12
C VAL A 485 4.27 13.72 10.02
N ALA A 486 5.39 14.07 9.42
CA ALA A 486 6.48 14.79 10.07
C ALA A 486 6.74 16.11 9.35
N ARG A 487 7.41 17.03 10.04
CA ARG A 487 7.84 18.31 9.44
C ARG A 487 9.23 18.72 9.93
N VAL A 488 9.91 19.50 9.10
CA VAL A 488 11.12 20.27 9.45
C VAL A 488 10.98 21.70 8.89
N CYS A 489 11.69 22.64 9.50
CA CYS A 489 11.77 24.03 9.00
C CYS A 489 12.85 24.13 7.92
N LYS A 490 12.57 24.84 6.83
CA LYS A 490 13.47 25.00 5.69
C LYS A 490 14.80 25.63 6.09
N GLY A 491 14.76 26.64 6.97
CA GLY A 491 15.91 27.40 7.48
C GLY A 491 16.62 26.78 8.69
N ASP A 492 16.34 25.52 9.04
CA ASP A 492 17.06 24.83 10.11
C ASP A 492 18.53 24.60 9.69
N LEU A 493 19.47 24.89 10.59
CA LEU A 493 20.92 24.76 10.42
C LEU A 493 21.53 23.70 11.36
N GLY A 494 20.68 23.03 12.15
CA GLY A 494 21.12 22.20 13.27
C GLY A 494 21.41 23.03 14.52
N GLY A 495 21.90 22.36 15.57
CA GLY A 495 22.26 22.99 16.82
C GLY A 495 23.77 23.19 16.99
N ALA A 496 24.16 24.16 17.82
CA ALA A 496 25.58 24.51 18.00
C ALA A 496 26.38 23.45 18.78
N ARG A 497 25.77 22.80 19.77
CA ARG A 497 26.39 21.76 20.62
C ARG A 497 25.57 20.48 20.60
N THR A 498 24.31 20.56 21.02
CA THR A 498 23.33 19.49 20.87
C THR A 498 22.80 19.48 19.44
N LEU A 499 22.56 18.30 18.84
CA LEU A 499 22.04 18.17 17.46
C LEU A 499 22.91 18.87 16.38
N GLN A 500 24.24 18.80 16.49
CA GLN A 500 25.13 19.25 15.43
C GLN A 500 24.87 18.50 14.12
N ARG A 501 24.62 19.25 13.04
CA ARG A 501 24.23 18.71 11.71
C ARG A 501 23.03 17.77 11.75
N LYS A 502 22.14 17.97 12.73
CA LYS A 502 20.90 17.22 12.88
C LYS A 502 19.72 18.17 13.02
N TRP A 503 18.55 17.75 12.56
CA TRP A 503 17.36 18.60 12.62
C TRP A 503 17.06 19.05 14.05
N THR A 504 16.85 20.34 14.26
CA THR A 504 16.32 20.90 15.51
C THR A 504 14.80 21.03 15.48
N SER A 505 14.23 20.95 14.27
CA SER A 505 12.81 21.16 13.97
C SER A 505 12.02 19.89 13.65
N PHE A 506 12.65 18.71 13.68
CA PHE A 506 11.98 17.45 13.36
C PHE A 506 10.95 17.07 14.42
N LEU A 507 9.68 17.09 14.03
CA LEU A 507 8.55 16.56 14.82
C LEU A 507 7.71 15.65 13.93
N LYS A 508 7.10 14.63 14.54
CA LYS A 508 6.14 13.74 13.87
C LYS A 508 4.88 13.54 14.69
N ALA A 509 3.75 13.37 14.02
CA ALA A 509 2.47 13.05 14.62
C ALA A 509 1.85 11.84 13.92
N ARG A 510 0.96 11.12 14.60
CA ARG A 510 0.12 10.10 13.97
C ARG A 510 -0.81 10.78 12.95
N LEU A 511 -1.01 10.16 11.80
CA LEU A 511 -1.93 10.62 10.76
C LEU A 511 -3.05 9.60 10.63
N ASP A 512 -4.25 9.93 11.09
CA ASP A 512 -5.35 8.98 11.16
C ASP A 512 -6.28 9.13 9.96
N CYS A 513 -6.64 8.01 9.33
CA CYS A 513 -7.75 7.93 8.38
C CYS A 513 -8.77 6.91 8.91
N PRO A 514 -9.80 7.35 9.66
CA PRO A 514 -10.64 6.46 10.44
C PRO A 514 -11.74 5.81 9.59
N VAL A 515 -11.47 4.63 9.02
CA VAL A 515 -12.46 3.86 8.28
C VAL A 515 -13.42 3.17 9.26
N PRO A 516 -14.75 3.36 9.17
CA PRO A 516 -15.70 2.74 10.09
C PRO A 516 -15.61 1.21 10.10
N GLU A 517 -16.05 0.59 11.21
CA GLU A 517 -16.06 -0.87 11.42
C GLU A 517 -14.68 -1.55 11.43
N THR A 518 -13.60 -0.81 11.17
CA THR A 518 -12.23 -1.31 11.24
C THR A 518 -11.57 -0.95 12.56
N LYS A 519 -10.87 -1.93 13.15
CA LYS A 519 -10.16 -1.75 14.43
C LYS A 519 -8.69 -1.39 14.28
N LEU A 520 -8.12 -1.58 13.08
CA LEU A 520 -6.70 -1.37 12.82
C LEU A 520 -6.48 -0.07 12.02
N PRO A 521 -5.42 0.71 12.32
CA PRO A 521 -5.08 1.90 11.56
C PRO A 521 -4.80 1.58 10.09
N PHE A 522 -5.29 2.43 9.19
CA PHE A 522 -4.96 2.35 7.78
C PHE A 522 -3.60 3.02 7.51
N LEU A 523 -2.85 2.46 6.56
CA LEU A 523 -1.52 2.90 6.17
C LEU A 523 -1.55 3.73 4.89
N ILE A 524 -0.95 4.91 4.95
CA ILE A 524 -0.82 5.83 3.82
C ILE A 524 0.03 5.20 2.70
N GLN A 525 -0.45 5.30 1.46
CA GLN A 525 0.17 4.74 0.26
C GLN A 525 0.71 5.81 -0.71
N ASP A 526 0.08 6.99 -0.73
CA ASP A 526 0.49 8.17 -1.52
C ASP A 526 -0.14 9.44 -0.94
N VAL A 527 0.42 10.60 -1.29
CA VAL A 527 -0.06 11.92 -0.84
C VAL A 527 0.10 12.98 -1.92
N PHE A 528 -0.94 13.80 -2.07
CA PHE A 528 -0.96 14.95 -2.97
C PHE A 528 -1.25 16.23 -2.18
N LEU A 529 -0.57 17.32 -2.55
CA LEU A 529 -0.80 18.65 -1.97
C LEU A 529 -1.51 19.52 -3.01
N LEU A 530 -2.68 20.04 -2.65
CA LEU A 530 -3.38 21.03 -3.44
C LEU A 530 -3.44 22.34 -2.65
N CYS A 531 -3.06 23.45 -3.29
CA CYS A 531 -3.11 24.79 -2.71
C CYS A 531 -3.93 25.72 -3.61
N PRO A 532 -5.27 25.79 -3.44
CA PRO A 532 -6.13 26.59 -4.33
C PRO A 532 -5.85 28.09 -4.30
N GLY A 533 -5.34 28.61 -3.18
CA GLY A 533 -4.93 30.00 -3.03
C GLY A 533 -3.52 30.11 -2.47
N ASN A 534 -3.40 30.60 -1.23
CA ASN A 534 -2.12 30.68 -0.52
C ASN A 534 -1.88 29.42 0.32
N TRP A 535 -0.72 29.37 1.00
CA TRP A 535 -0.33 28.24 1.83
C TRP A 535 -1.39 27.86 2.87
N SER A 536 -2.13 28.83 3.43
CA SER A 536 -3.12 28.59 4.50
C SER A 536 -4.37 27.85 4.02
N THR A 537 -4.60 27.82 2.71
CA THR A 537 -5.71 27.10 2.05
C THR A 537 -5.30 25.72 1.54
N CYS A 538 -4.03 25.32 1.73
CA CYS A 538 -3.55 24.04 1.25
C CYS A 538 -4.21 22.86 1.97
N VAL A 539 -4.46 21.81 1.20
CA VAL A 539 -5.04 20.54 1.65
C VAL A 539 -4.17 19.39 1.14
N PHE A 540 -3.81 18.49 2.06
CA PHE A 540 -3.20 17.22 1.72
C PHE A 540 -4.28 16.17 1.50
N TYR A 541 -4.24 15.48 0.38
CA TYR A 541 -5.07 14.31 0.08
C TYR A 541 -4.18 13.07 0.17
N GLY A 542 -4.57 12.11 1.01
CA GLY A 542 -3.84 10.85 1.17
C GLY A 542 -4.71 9.66 0.81
N VAL A 543 -4.13 8.68 0.10
CA VAL A 543 -4.73 7.35 -0.09
C VAL A 543 -4.20 6.40 0.96
N PHE A 544 -5.08 5.56 1.50
CA PHE A 544 -4.76 4.66 2.60
C PHE A 544 -5.30 3.25 2.33
N SER A 545 -4.54 2.25 2.77
CA SER A 545 -4.91 0.84 2.69
C SER A 545 -4.83 0.16 4.07
N PRO A 546 -5.58 -0.93 4.30
CA PRO A 546 -5.49 -1.67 5.56
C PRO A 546 -4.13 -2.35 5.69
N GLN A 547 -3.77 -2.69 6.92
CA GLN A 547 -2.55 -3.44 7.24
C GLN A 547 -2.65 -4.92 6.88
N THR A 548 -3.86 -5.43 6.66
CA THR A 548 -4.12 -6.85 6.42
C THR A 548 -4.75 -7.05 5.05
N ASP A 549 -4.19 -7.95 4.25
CA ASP A 549 -4.71 -8.26 2.92
C ASP A 549 -6.09 -8.93 2.93
N MET A 550 -6.58 -9.35 4.11
CA MET A 550 -7.94 -9.88 4.28
C MET A 550 -9.03 -8.81 4.11
N LEU A 551 -8.68 -7.52 4.24
CA LEU A 551 -9.58 -6.40 4.03
C LEU A 551 -9.27 -5.79 2.65
N GLN A 552 -10.20 -5.87 1.71
CA GLN A 552 -10.05 -5.29 0.37
C GLN A 552 -10.62 -3.87 0.31
N TYR A 553 -10.36 -3.04 1.31
CA TYR A 553 -10.84 -1.65 1.34
C TYR A 553 -9.68 -0.70 1.04
N SER A 554 -9.98 0.43 0.41
CA SER A 554 -9.07 1.57 0.34
C SER A 554 -9.84 2.83 0.66
N ALA A 555 -9.14 3.82 1.22
CA ALA A 555 -9.73 5.05 1.68
C ALA A 555 -8.96 6.27 1.19
N VAL A 556 -9.67 7.39 1.02
CA VAL A 556 -9.07 8.70 0.77
C VAL A 556 -9.45 9.62 1.93
N CYS A 557 -8.45 10.27 2.52
CA CYS A 557 -8.65 11.28 3.57
C CYS A 557 -8.01 12.60 3.14
N ALA A 558 -8.62 13.73 3.54
CA ALA A 558 -8.09 15.06 3.30
C ALA A 558 -7.79 15.77 4.62
N TYR A 559 -6.67 16.50 4.66
CA TYR A 559 -6.16 17.17 5.86
C TYR A 559 -5.81 18.61 5.50
N ARG A 560 -6.46 19.60 6.13
CA ARG A 560 -6.06 21.00 5.96
C ARG A 560 -4.72 21.22 6.64
N ILE A 561 -3.89 22.08 6.06
CA ILE A 561 -2.63 22.48 6.67
C ILE A 561 -2.82 23.04 8.08
N GLN A 562 -3.93 23.72 8.34
CA GLN A 562 -4.25 24.34 9.63
C GLN A 562 -4.39 23.29 10.75
N ASP A 563 -5.07 22.18 10.46
CA ASP A 563 -5.27 21.08 11.41
C ASP A 563 -3.93 20.41 11.76
N ILE A 564 -3.05 20.25 10.77
CA ILE A 564 -1.68 19.73 10.97
C ILE A 564 -0.85 20.70 11.84
N ARG A 565 -0.88 22.00 11.51
CA ARG A 565 -0.16 23.05 12.26
C ARG A 565 -0.63 23.11 13.72
N GLU A 566 -1.94 23.00 13.96
CA GLU A 566 -2.49 23.02 15.31
C GLU A 566 -1.90 21.90 16.18
N VAL A 567 -1.83 20.67 15.68
CA VAL A 567 -1.21 19.55 16.40
C VAL A 567 0.25 19.85 16.76
N PHE A 568 1.07 20.28 15.79
CA PHE A 568 2.49 20.54 16.07
C PHE A 568 2.71 21.74 17.02
N SER A 569 1.85 22.76 16.95
CA SER A 569 1.99 23.97 17.74
C SER A 569 1.42 23.87 19.14
N ARG A 570 0.38 23.03 19.35
CA ARG A 570 -0.37 22.99 20.62
C ARG A 570 -0.36 21.65 21.34
N SER A 571 -0.23 20.52 20.63
CA SER A 571 -0.28 19.19 21.27
C SER A 571 0.84 19.02 22.30
N ASN A 572 0.58 18.20 23.31
CA ASN A 572 1.63 17.63 24.15
C ASN A 572 2.53 16.69 23.34
N TYR A 573 3.69 16.37 23.91
CA TYR A 573 4.64 15.41 23.34
C TYR A 573 4.43 14.04 23.98
N LYS A 574 4.83 12.96 23.31
CA LYS A 574 4.95 11.65 23.93
C LYS A 574 6.35 11.43 24.50
N THR A 575 6.42 10.66 25.58
CA THR A 575 7.68 10.22 26.19
C THR A 575 7.58 8.76 26.61
N MET A 576 8.73 8.08 26.70
CA MET A 576 8.79 6.72 27.24
C MET A 576 8.92 6.80 28.76
N ASP A 577 7.96 6.21 29.46
CA ASP A 577 8.01 6.04 30.91
C ASP A 577 9.03 4.94 31.26
N ALA A 578 10.04 5.32 32.04
CA ALA A 578 11.15 4.45 32.42
C ALA A 578 10.72 3.29 33.34
N SER A 579 9.59 3.42 34.03
CA SER A 579 9.13 2.42 35.01
C SER A 579 8.46 1.20 34.37
N ASN A 580 7.69 1.40 33.30
CA ASN A 580 6.90 0.38 32.61
C ASN A 580 7.30 0.19 31.13
N SER A 581 8.27 0.97 30.62
CA SER A 581 8.68 0.99 29.21
C SER A 581 7.54 1.28 28.23
N GLN A 582 6.51 2.02 28.66
CA GLN A 582 5.37 2.42 27.83
C GLN A 582 5.48 3.87 27.40
N TRP A 583 4.96 4.19 26.22
CA TRP A 583 4.86 5.57 25.79
C TRP A 583 3.61 6.23 26.37
N VAL A 584 3.79 7.39 26.99
CA VAL A 584 2.75 8.16 27.66
C VAL A 584 2.82 9.62 27.24
N THR A 585 1.73 10.36 27.48
CA THR A 585 1.70 11.81 27.31
C THR A 585 2.67 12.45 28.30
N TYR A 586 3.55 13.31 27.79
CA TYR A 586 4.43 14.12 28.63
C TYR A 586 3.65 15.32 29.18
N ASN A 587 3.48 15.33 30.51
CA ASN A 587 2.76 16.39 31.24
C ASN A 587 3.69 17.31 32.05
N GLY A 588 5.01 17.22 31.84
CA GLY A 588 5.99 18.08 32.51
C GLY A 588 6.21 19.42 31.80
N ASP A 589 7.15 20.21 32.30
CA ASP A 589 7.47 21.53 31.76
C ASP A 589 8.11 21.46 30.36
N VAL A 590 7.46 22.11 29.39
CA VAL A 590 8.00 22.27 28.03
C VAL A 590 8.90 23.52 28.00
N PRO A 591 10.18 23.41 27.59
CA PRO A 591 11.09 24.56 27.56
C PRO A 591 10.71 25.59 26.49
N GLN A 592 11.24 26.81 26.62
CA GLN A 592 11.06 27.90 25.66
C GLN A 592 12.40 28.25 24.98
N PRO A 593 12.41 28.55 23.66
CA PRO A 593 11.27 28.48 22.74
C PRO A 593 10.76 27.05 22.57
N ARG A 594 9.50 26.88 22.12
CA ARG A 594 8.86 25.56 21.99
C ARG A 594 9.72 24.60 21.16
N PRO A 595 10.06 23.39 21.66
CA PRO A 595 10.86 22.40 20.93
C PRO A 595 10.26 22.04 19.57
N GLY A 596 11.07 22.12 18.52
CA GLY A 596 10.66 21.81 17.15
C GLY A 596 9.90 22.93 16.41
N ALA A 597 9.72 24.10 17.03
CA ALA A 597 9.18 25.29 16.34
C ALA A 597 10.22 25.90 15.40
N CYS A 598 9.76 26.54 14.32
CA CYS A 598 10.63 27.34 13.47
C CYS A 598 10.95 28.68 14.14
N ILE A 599 12.03 29.32 13.70
CA ILE A 599 12.38 30.66 14.19
C ILE A 599 11.39 31.67 13.62
N ASN A 600 10.58 32.27 14.49
CA ASN A 600 9.55 33.24 14.17
C ASN A 600 9.81 34.60 14.84
N ASN A 601 8.89 35.55 14.69
CA ASN A 601 9.06 36.90 15.27
C ASN A 601 9.14 36.88 16.81
N ALA A 602 8.39 36.00 17.48
CA ALA A 602 8.43 35.86 18.93
C ALA A 602 9.77 35.31 19.42
N THR A 603 10.37 34.34 18.71
CA THR A 603 11.72 33.84 19.06
C THR A 603 12.81 34.87 18.78
N ARG A 604 12.67 35.67 17.71
CA ARG A 604 13.61 36.77 17.41
C ARG A 604 13.63 37.85 18.50
N GLN A 605 12.49 38.14 19.12
CA GLN A 605 12.41 39.05 20.27
C GLN A 605 13.18 38.53 21.50
N GLN A 606 13.46 37.22 21.57
CA GLN A 606 14.28 36.59 22.60
C GLN A 606 15.77 36.48 22.19
N ASN A 607 16.21 37.22 21.16
CA ASN A 607 17.56 37.16 20.58
C ASN A 607 17.95 35.80 19.97
N ILE A 608 16.97 35.01 19.52
CA ILE A 608 17.20 33.74 18.81
C ILE A 608 16.89 33.97 17.33
N PHE A 609 17.93 34.08 16.49
CA PHE A 609 17.79 34.44 15.07
C PHE A 609 17.93 33.24 14.13
N LYS A 610 18.57 32.15 14.58
CA LYS A 610 18.79 30.90 13.84
C LYS A 610 18.73 29.70 14.78
N SER A 611 18.57 28.50 14.22
CA SER A 611 18.52 27.26 15.01
C SER A 611 19.76 27.01 15.88
N LEU A 612 20.92 27.52 15.45
CA LEU A 612 22.18 27.45 16.19
C LEU A 612 22.15 28.22 17.52
N ASP A 613 21.26 29.21 17.65
CA ASP A 613 21.12 30.04 18.86
C ASP A 613 20.13 29.42 19.86
N VAL A 614 19.44 28.33 19.50
CA VAL A 614 18.42 27.69 20.33
C VAL A 614 19.08 27.04 21.57
N PRO A 615 18.55 27.27 22.79
CA PRO A 615 19.13 26.72 24.01
C PRO A 615 19.24 25.19 24.01
N ASP A 616 20.34 24.65 24.54
CA ASP A 616 20.58 23.20 24.63
C ASP A 616 19.46 22.44 25.36
N LYS A 617 18.79 23.07 26.35
CA LYS A 617 17.63 22.48 27.03
C LYS A 617 16.48 22.18 26.06
N THR A 618 16.20 23.09 25.14
CA THR A 618 15.17 22.92 24.09
C THR A 618 15.60 21.88 23.06
N LEU A 619 16.87 21.89 22.66
CA LEU A 619 17.42 20.93 21.68
C LEU A 619 17.45 19.50 22.23
N GLN A 620 17.84 19.31 23.49
CA GLN A 620 17.82 18.01 24.15
C GLN A 620 16.38 17.48 24.27
N PHE A 621 15.42 18.37 24.54
CA PHE A 621 14.01 18.00 24.60
C PHE A 621 13.49 17.42 23.28
N VAL A 622 13.65 18.14 22.16
CA VAL A 622 13.17 17.66 20.85
C VAL A 622 13.92 16.40 20.40
N LYS A 623 15.21 16.27 20.74
CA LYS A 623 16.00 15.06 20.47
C LYS A 623 15.39 13.81 21.10
N GLU A 624 14.88 13.93 22.32
CA GLU A 624 14.31 12.80 23.06
C GLU A 624 12.81 12.57 22.74
N LYS A 625 12.07 13.65 22.47
CA LYS A 625 10.61 13.65 22.40
C LYS A 625 10.10 14.23 21.05
N PRO A 626 10.43 13.61 19.91
CA PRO A 626 10.00 14.11 18.60
C PRO A 626 8.54 13.76 18.24
N LEU A 627 7.89 12.87 18.99
CA LEU A 627 6.54 12.37 18.70
C LEU A 627 5.48 13.22 19.43
N MET A 628 4.48 13.71 18.70
CA MET A 628 3.32 14.40 19.26
C MET A 628 2.30 13.40 19.85
N ASP A 629 1.58 13.83 20.89
CA ASP A 629 0.57 13.02 21.57
C ASP A 629 -0.74 12.90 20.78
N GLN A 630 -1.25 14.03 20.29
CA GLN A 630 -2.44 14.06 19.44
C GLN A 630 -2.13 13.57 18.03
N ALA A 631 -3.12 12.91 17.43
CA ALA A 631 -3.10 12.57 16.02
C ALA A 631 -3.67 13.71 15.18
N VAL A 632 -3.20 13.80 13.93
CA VAL A 632 -3.84 14.61 12.90
C VAL A 632 -5.01 13.80 12.35
N GLU A 633 -6.22 14.33 12.53
CA GLU A 633 -7.46 13.78 11.99
C GLU A 633 -7.84 14.48 10.67
N PRO A 634 -8.60 13.81 9.78
CA PRO A 634 -9.02 14.43 8.53
C PRO A 634 -10.04 15.55 8.80
N SER A 635 -10.15 16.48 7.86
CA SER A 635 -11.01 17.68 7.97
C SER A 635 -12.47 17.33 8.27
N SER A 636 -12.96 16.24 7.68
CA SER A 636 -14.31 15.69 7.86
C SER A 636 -14.45 14.74 9.05
N LYS A 637 -13.39 14.49 9.83
CA LYS A 637 -13.32 13.47 10.90
C LYS A 637 -13.61 12.03 10.46
N GLN A 638 -13.68 11.82 9.15
CA GLN A 638 -13.95 10.56 8.46
C GLN A 638 -13.32 10.59 7.06
N PRO A 639 -13.11 9.44 6.40
CA PRO A 639 -12.65 9.39 5.03
C PRO A 639 -13.61 10.10 4.09
N LEU A 640 -13.07 10.75 3.06
CA LEU A 640 -13.86 11.26 1.95
C LEU A 640 -14.47 10.09 1.19
N LEU A 641 -13.63 9.15 0.76
CA LEU A 641 -14.03 8.00 -0.06
C LEU A 641 -13.57 6.71 0.62
N VAL A 642 -14.43 5.69 0.67
CA VAL A 642 -14.07 4.30 0.97
C VAL A 642 -14.60 3.42 -0.16
N LYS A 643 -13.70 2.65 -0.79
CA LYS A 643 -14.05 1.72 -1.86
C LYS A 643 -13.54 0.32 -1.54
N LYS A 644 -14.40 -0.68 -1.75
CA LYS A 644 -14.01 -2.10 -1.76
C LYS A 644 -13.48 -2.50 -3.15
N GLY A 645 -12.45 -3.34 -3.19
CA GLY A 645 -11.88 -3.88 -4.43
C GLY A 645 -10.37 -3.68 -4.53
N ALA A 646 -9.89 -3.33 -5.72
CA ALA A 646 -8.46 -3.10 -5.96
C ALA A 646 -7.92 -1.96 -5.08
N THR A 647 -6.75 -2.21 -4.47
CA THR A 647 -6.10 -1.26 -3.56
C THR A 647 -5.74 0.04 -4.28
N PHE A 648 -6.01 1.18 -3.64
CA PHE A 648 -5.56 2.48 -4.14
C PHE A 648 -4.05 2.63 -3.97
N THR A 649 -3.37 3.07 -5.03
CA THR A 649 -1.91 3.13 -5.08
C THR A 649 -1.36 4.55 -5.14
N SER A 650 -2.07 5.46 -5.81
CA SER A 650 -1.64 6.84 -6.04
C SER A 650 -2.81 7.81 -6.13
N ILE A 651 -2.55 9.10 -5.92
CA ILE A 651 -3.57 10.15 -6.03
C ILE A 651 -2.99 11.46 -6.57
N VAL A 652 -3.75 12.13 -7.44
CA VAL A 652 -3.58 13.55 -7.77
C VAL A 652 -4.93 14.25 -7.76
N VAL A 653 -4.94 15.56 -7.54
CA VAL A 653 -6.19 16.33 -7.46
C VAL A 653 -6.10 17.56 -8.34
N ALA A 654 -7.11 17.78 -9.18
CA ALA A 654 -7.23 18.95 -10.04
C ALA A 654 -8.39 19.82 -9.58
N SER A 655 -8.23 21.14 -9.68
CA SER A 655 -9.34 22.09 -9.55
C SER A 655 -9.94 22.36 -10.92
N THR A 656 -11.27 22.42 -11.00
CA THR A 656 -11.99 22.81 -12.21
C THR A 656 -13.20 23.66 -11.87
N THR A 657 -13.61 24.52 -12.80
CA THR A 657 -14.77 25.38 -12.67
C THR A 657 -15.92 24.78 -13.48
N ALA A 658 -17.03 24.50 -12.81
CA ALA A 658 -18.26 24.02 -13.43
C ALA A 658 -18.99 25.14 -14.18
N LEU A 659 -20.06 24.78 -14.91
CA LEU A 659 -20.85 25.71 -15.72
C LEU A 659 -21.49 26.85 -14.89
N ASP A 660 -21.83 26.57 -13.63
CA ASP A 660 -22.40 27.53 -12.68
C ASP A 660 -21.35 28.45 -12.02
N GLY A 661 -20.07 28.29 -12.39
CA GLY A 661 -18.95 29.05 -11.83
C GLY A 661 -18.41 28.50 -10.51
N SER A 662 -18.99 27.43 -9.97
CA SER A 662 -18.49 26.80 -8.75
C SER A 662 -17.20 26.00 -9.03
N ILE A 663 -16.29 26.00 -8.05
CA ILE A 663 -14.98 25.32 -8.17
C ILE A 663 -15.06 23.97 -7.47
N HIS A 664 -14.71 22.91 -8.18
CA HIS A 664 -14.69 21.55 -7.67
C HIS A 664 -13.28 20.97 -7.65
N GLN A 665 -13.03 20.12 -6.65
CA GLN A 665 -11.79 19.35 -6.52
C GLN A 665 -12.03 17.93 -7.01
N VAL A 666 -11.39 17.57 -8.11
CA VAL A 666 -11.53 16.28 -8.77
C VAL A 666 -10.31 15.43 -8.45
N MET A 667 -10.55 14.31 -7.77
CA MET A 667 -9.52 13.35 -7.38
C MET A 667 -9.36 12.30 -8.48
N PHE A 668 -8.12 12.09 -8.93
CA PHE A 668 -7.73 10.99 -9.82
C PHE A 668 -6.92 9.99 -9.01
N ILE A 669 -7.41 8.77 -8.87
CA ILE A 669 -6.88 7.75 -7.95
C ILE A 669 -6.46 6.52 -8.73
N GLY A 670 -5.17 6.19 -8.73
CA GLY A 670 -4.64 4.98 -9.36
C GLY A 670 -4.91 3.74 -8.51
N THR A 671 -5.06 2.58 -9.16
CA THR A 671 -5.31 1.30 -8.49
C THR A 671 -4.23 0.26 -8.78
N ALA A 672 -4.17 -0.78 -7.93
CA ALA A 672 -3.33 -1.95 -8.13
C ALA A 672 -3.75 -2.81 -9.35
N SER A 673 -4.95 -2.60 -9.89
CA SER A 673 -5.45 -3.26 -11.11
C SER A 673 -5.13 -2.51 -12.40
N GLY A 674 -4.50 -1.34 -12.33
CA GLY A 674 -4.14 -0.55 -13.53
C GLY A 674 -5.24 0.38 -14.03
N SER A 675 -6.21 0.71 -13.20
CA SER A 675 -7.23 1.70 -13.49
C SER A 675 -6.97 3.03 -12.78
N VAL A 676 -7.60 4.10 -13.27
CA VAL A 676 -7.70 5.38 -12.58
C VAL A 676 -9.17 5.71 -12.34
N LEU A 677 -9.51 5.99 -11.08
CA LEU A 677 -10.82 6.48 -10.67
C LEU A 677 -10.84 7.99 -10.69
N LYS A 678 -11.92 8.58 -11.19
CA LYS A 678 -12.21 10.00 -11.03
C LYS A 678 -13.34 10.17 -10.04
N ALA A 679 -13.11 10.95 -9.00
CA ALA A 679 -14.07 11.15 -7.93
C ALA A 679 -14.16 12.61 -7.49
N VAL A 680 -15.37 13.08 -7.21
CA VAL A 680 -15.66 14.48 -6.84
C VAL A 680 -16.55 14.49 -5.60
N ASN A 681 -16.29 15.43 -4.70
CA ASN A 681 -17.15 15.67 -3.54
C ASN A 681 -18.14 16.80 -3.84
N TYR A 682 -19.44 16.51 -3.76
CA TYR A 682 -20.53 17.47 -3.86
C TYR A 682 -21.19 17.66 -2.50
N ASN A 683 -20.69 18.60 -1.71
CA ASN A 683 -21.24 18.96 -0.39
C ASN A 683 -21.40 17.77 0.57
N GLY A 684 -20.37 16.94 0.68
CA GLY A 684 -20.35 15.76 1.56
C GLY A 684 -20.67 14.45 0.84
N GLU A 685 -21.32 14.49 -0.33
CA GLU A 685 -21.56 13.31 -1.16
C GLU A 685 -20.36 13.05 -2.07
N MET A 686 -19.71 11.91 -1.91
CA MET A 686 -18.68 11.46 -2.85
C MET A 686 -19.30 10.74 -4.05
N VAL A 687 -18.96 11.20 -5.25
CA VAL A 687 -19.38 10.60 -6.51
C VAL A 687 -18.15 10.14 -7.28
N ILE A 688 -18.13 8.88 -7.71
CA ILE A 688 -17.17 8.40 -8.70
C ILE A 688 -17.81 8.59 -10.07
N SER A 689 -17.27 9.52 -10.86
CA SER A 689 -17.82 9.83 -12.19
C SER A 689 -17.38 8.83 -13.25
N GLU A 690 -16.17 8.27 -13.12
CA GLU A 690 -15.60 7.33 -14.10
C GLU A 690 -14.49 6.46 -13.47
N GLU A 691 -14.28 5.29 -14.06
CA GLU A 691 -13.13 4.41 -13.84
C GLU A 691 -12.54 4.02 -15.20
N VAL A 692 -11.28 4.39 -15.43
CA VAL A 692 -10.62 4.22 -16.72
C VAL A 692 -9.50 3.20 -16.59
N GLN A 693 -9.59 2.09 -17.32
CA GLN A 693 -8.52 1.10 -17.39
C GLN A 693 -7.39 1.60 -18.29
N LEU A 694 -6.19 1.80 -17.74
CA LEU A 694 -5.06 2.36 -18.49
C LEU A 694 -4.23 1.29 -19.21
N PHE A 695 -4.09 0.12 -18.61
CA PHE A 695 -3.24 -0.96 -19.12
C PHE A 695 -4.08 -2.18 -19.50
N ALA A 696 -3.73 -2.85 -20.60
CA ALA A 696 -4.46 -4.02 -21.09
C ALA A 696 -4.40 -5.22 -20.12
N HIS A 697 -3.32 -5.33 -19.36
CA HIS A 697 -3.15 -6.29 -18.28
C HIS A 697 -3.31 -5.58 -16.94
N SER A 698 -3.67 -6.34 -15.89
CA SER A 698 -3.80 -5.82 -14.53
C SER A 698 -2.43 -5.42 -13.96
N GLU A 699 -2.01 -4.20 -14.27
CA GLU A 699 -0.69 -3.63 -13.94
C GLU A 699 -0.84 -2.46 -12.97
N PRO A 700 -0.27 -2.53 -11.74
CA PRO A 700 -0.43 -1.47 -10.75
C PRO A 700 0.02 -0.10 -11.25
N VAL A 701 -0.82 0.92 -11.05
CA VAL A 701 -0.41 2.32 -11.25
C VAL A 701 0.57 2.69 -10.14
N LYS A 702 1.86 2.86 -10.46
CA LYS A 702 2.92 3.15 -9.47
C LYS A 702 3.13 4.64 -9.21
N ILE A 703 2.87 5.48 -10.20
CA ILE A 703 3.04 6.94 -10.13
C ILE A 703 1.97 7.61 -10.97
N LEU A 704 1.43 8.72 -10.47
CA LEU A 704 0.59 9.66 -11.22
C LEU A 704 1.21 11.04 -11.23
N ARG A 705 1.08 11.74 -12.37
CA ARG A 705 1.45 13.15 -12.54
C ARG A 705 0.35 13.87 -13.31
N LEU A 706 0.03 15.07 -12.84
CA LEU A 706 -1.00 15.92 -13.40
C LEU A 706 -0.36 17.15 -14.01
N SER A 707 -0.67 17.44 -15.28
CA SER A 707 -0.48 18.76 -15.88
C SER A 707 -1.84 19.42 -16.03
N SER A 708 -2.12 20.39 -15.15
CA SER A 708 -3.32 21.22 -15.29
C SER A 708 -3.22 22.17 -16.49
N THR A 709 -1.99 22.55 -16.88
CA THR A 709 -1.72 23.43 -18.02
C THR A 709 -2.09 22.77 -19.35
N VAL A 710 -1.70 21.51 -19.53
CA VAL A 710 -1.99 20.74 -20.76
C VAL A 710 -3.32 19.98 -20.65
N GLY A 711 -3.87 19.85 -19.44
CA GLY A 711 -5.11 19.10 -19.21
C GLY A 711 -4.93 17.60 -19.36
N GLN A 712 -3.79 17.07 -18.89
CA GLN A 712 -3.41 15.66 -19.07
C GLN A 712 -2.94 15.04 -17.76
N LEU A 713 -3.24 13.75 -17.61
CA LEU A 713 -2.75 12.88 -16.56
C LEU A 713 -1.77 11.88 -17.16
N TYR A 714 -0.66 11.64 -16.47
CA TYR A 714 0.36 10.67 -16.84
C TYR A 714 0.51 9.63 -15.74
N ALA A 715 0.56 8.37 -16.12
CA ALA A 715 0.62 7.22 -15.23
C ALA A 715 1.78 6.30 -15.59
N GLY A 716 2.51 5.82 -14.59
CA GLY A 716 3.62 4.88 -14.77
C GLY A 716 3.36 3.54 -14.10
N SER A 717 3.76 2.44 -14.73
CA SER A 717 3.66 1.08 -14.22
C SER A 717 5.02 0.35 -14.32
N GLU A 718 5.01 -0.97 -14.06
CA GLU A 718 6.19 -1.80 -14.29
C GLU A 718 6.52 -1.96 -15.78
N VAL A 719 5.51 -1.95 -16.65
CA VAL A 719 5.65 -2.39 -18.05
C VAL A 719 5.42 -1.29 -19.08
N ALA A 720 4.74 -0.21 -18.71
CA ALA A 720 4.44 0.90 -19.61
C ALA A 720 4.15 2.21 -18.87
N ALA A 721 4.18 3.32 -19.60
CA ALA A 721 3.59 4.59 -19.21
C ALA A 721 2.30 4.85 -20.01
N ALA A 722 1.33 5.51 -19.40
CA ALA A 722 0.07 5.90 -20.02
C ALA A 722 -0.18 7.39 -19.84
N GLN A 723 -0.94 7.96 -20.78
CA GLN A 723 -1.42 9.34 -20.77
C GLN A 723 -2.93 9.30 -21.01
N MET A 724 -3.68 10.10 -20.25
CA MET A 724 -5.12 10.28 -20.45
C MET A 724 -5.52 11.74 -20.25
N PRO A 725 -6.54 12.25 -20.99
CA PRO A 725 -7.09 13.57 -20.72
C PRO A 725 -7.82 13.60 -19.37
N LEU A 726 -7.99 14.78 -18.77
CA LEU A 726 -8.77 14.93 -17.52
C LEU A 726 -10.27 14.68 -17.70
N SER A 727 -10.75 14.73 -18.94
CA SER A 727 -12.14 14.47 -19.30
C SER A 727 -12.23 14.07 -20.78
N ALA A 728 -13.13 13.14 -21.10
CA ALA A 728 -13.41 12.70 -22.46
C ALA A 728 -14.89 12.90 -22.81
N CYS A 729 -15.41 14.12 -22.62
CA CYS A 729 -16.86 14.41 -22.67
C CYS A 729 -17.56 13.88 -23.93
N GLY A 730 -16.88 13.92 -25.09
CA GLY A 730 -17.43 13.46 -26.36
C GLY A 730 -17.81 11.97 -26.42
N HIS A 731 -17.40 11.15 -25.44
CA HIS A 731 -17.86 9.75 -25.35
C HIS A 731 -19.32 9.61 -24.87
N TYR A 732 -19.88 10.67 -24.27
CA TYR A 732 -21.27 10.68 -23.82
C TYR A 732 -22.15 11.07 -25.00
N THR A 733 -22.82 10.05 -25.57
CA THR A 733 -23.58 10.18 -26.82
C THR A 733 -24.99 10.75 -26.64
N SER A 734 -25.47 10.89 -25.41
CA SER A 734 -26.80 11.45 -25.12
C SER A 734 -26.75 12.51 -24.02
N CYS A 735 -27.73 13.42 -24.01
CA CYS A 735 -27.85 14.43 -22.95
C CYS A 735 -27.98 13.80 -21.57
N MET A 736 -28.77 12.72 -21.48
CA MET A 736 -28.97 12.00 -20.23
C MET A 736 -27.65 11.45 -19.71
N ASP A 737 -26.85 10.79 -20.55
CA ASP A 737 -25.55 10.22 -20.15
C ASP A 737 -24.58 11.31 -19.70
N CYS A 738 -24.50 12.42 -20.45
CA CYS A 738 -23.61 13.54 -20.15
C CYS A 738 -23.92 14.20 -18.80
N VAL A 739 -25.21 14.40 -18.50
CA VAL A 739 -25.66 15.03 -17.25
C VAL A 739 -25.57 14.06 -16.07
N LEU A 740 -25.97 12.79 -16.26
CA LEU A 740 -25.90 11.76 -15.22
C LEU A 740 -24.46 11.37 -14.85
N ALA A 741 -23.49 11.58 -15.75
CA ALA A 741 -22.08 11.41 -15.44
C ALA A 741 -21.62 12.30 -14.27
N ARG A 742 -22.33 13.41 -14.01
CA ARG A 742 -22.02 14.38 -12.94
C ARG A 742 -20.54 14.79 -12.98
N ASP A 743 -19.98 14.92 -14.18
CA ASP A 743 -18.58 15.29 -14.40
C ASP A 743 -18.48 16.82 -14.49
N PRO A 744 -17.74 17.49 -13.58
CA PRO A 744 -17.65 18.95 -13.58
C PRO A 744 -16.95 19.51 -14.83
N TYR A 745 -16.22 18.68 -15.58
CA TYR A 745 -15.61 19.06 -16.84
C TYR A 745 -16.58 19.02 -18.04
N CYS A 746 -17.72 18.34 -17.92
CA CYS A 746 -18.59 18.05 -19.06
C CYS A 746 -19.98 18.68 -18.91
N GLY A 747 -20.54 19.13 -20.03
CA GLY A 747 -21.93 19.60 -20.13
C GLY A 747 -22.50 19.32 -21.52
N TRP A 748 -23.82 19.15 -21.61
CA TRP A 748 -24.49 18.89 -22.87
C TRP A 748 -24.83 20.20 -23.57
N ASP A 749 -24.28 20.42 -24.76
CA ASP A 749 -24.62 21.57 -25.59
C ASP A 749 -25.83 21.24 -26.47
N LEU A 750 -26.93 21.96 -26.24
CA LEU A 750 -28.19 21.79 -26.96
C LEU A 750 -28.09 22.19 -28.44
N THR A 751 -27.16 23.08 -28.78
CA THR A 751 -27.01 23.62 -30.14
C THR A 751 -26.21 22.65 -31.02
N SER A 752 -25.12 22.09 -30.50
CA SER A 752 -24.34 21.06 -31.22
C SER A 752 -24.88 19.64 -31.04
N ASN A 753 -25.85 19.44 -30.15
CA ASN A 753 -26.43 18.15 -29.81
C ASN A 753 -25.35 17.12 -29.38
N GLY A 754 -24.43 17.57 -28.52
CA GLY A 754 -23.31 16.76 -28.07
C GLY A 754 -22.80 17.15 -26.68
N CYS A 755 -22.10 16.23 -26.03
CA CYS A 755 -21.46 16.48 -24.74
C CYS A 755 -20.08 17.10 -24.96
N VAL A 756 -19.88 18.31 -24.42
CA VAL A 756 -18.70 19.14 -24.64
C VAL A 756 -17.97 19.44 -23.33
N ALA A 757 -16.69 19.78 -23.44
CA ALA A 757 -15.92 20.24 -22.29
C ALA A 757 -16.29 21.69 -21.94
N ILE A 758 -16.58 21.96 -20.66
CA ILE A 758 -16.96 23.30 -20.17
C ILE A 758 -15.86 24.33 -20.42
N SER A 759 -14.59 23.93 -20.41
CA SER A 759 -13.47 24.83 -20.72
C SER A 759 -13.48 25.36 -22.16
N THR A 760 -14.18 24.68 -23.07
CA THR A 760 -14.29 25.06 -24.50
C THR A 760 -15.55 25.85 -24.82
N THR A 761 -16.49 25.96 -23.88
CA THR A 761 -17.74 26.70 -24.09
C THR A 761 -17.55 28.19 -23.87
N HIS A 762 -18.10 29.02 -24.76
CA HIS A 762 -18.05 30.47 -24.60
C HIS A 762 -19.03 30.93 -23.50
N PRO A 763 -18.66 31.92 -22.65
CA PRO A 763 -19.53 32.42 -21.58
C PRO A 763 -20.93 32.84 -22.06
N ASN A 764 -21.04 33.35 -23.29
CA ASN A 764 -22.29 33.81 -23.88
C ASN A 764 -23.24 32.67 -24.29
N THR A 765 -22.75 31.43 -24.45
CA THR A 765 -23.54 30.26 -24.82
C THR A 765 -23.86 29.36 -23.61
N HIS A 766 -23.49 29.75 -22.38
CA HIS A 766 -23.76 28.96 -21.17
C HIS A 766 -25.25 28.64 -20.97
N SER A 767 -26.16 29.48 -21.46
CA SER A 767 -27.61 29.21 -21.37
C SER A 767 -28.06 28.00 -22.19
N GLU A 768 -27.29 27.64 -23.23
CA GLU A 768 -27.53 26.53 -24.15
C GLU A 768 -26.87 25.23 -23.70
N VAL A 769 -26.07 25.27 -22.63
CA VAL A 769 -25.39 24.11 -22.04
C VAL A 769 -26.16 23.63 -20.81
N VAL A 770 -26.32 22.31 -20.70
CA VAL A 770 -26.97 21.64 -19.58
C VAL A 770 -25.92 20.87 -18.78
N GLN A 771 -25.76 21.24 -17.50
CA GLN A 771 -24.95 20.51 -16.54
C GLN A 771 -25.71 20.45 -15.21
N SER A 772 -25.73 19.29 -14.56
CA SER A 772 -26.29 19.12 -13.21
C SER A 772 -25.40 18.18 -12.41
N LEU A 773 -24.65 18.74 -11.47
CA LEU A 773 -23.60 17.99 -10.75
C LEU A 773 -24.09 17.38 -9.44
N ARG A 774 -24.93 18.09 -8.67
CA ARG A 774 -25.41 17.59 -7.38
C ARG A 774 -26.53 16.56 -7.52
N ASP A 775 -27.54 16.85 -8.33
CA ASP A 775 -28.75 16.01 -8.39
C ASP A 775 -28.84 15.18 -9.67
N GLY A 776 -27.93 15.39 -10.63
CA GLY A 776 -28.00 14.73 -11.94
C GLY A 776 -29.30 15.02 -12.68
N ASN A 777 -29.88 16.22 -12.51
CA ASN A 777 -31.19 16.55 -13.04
C ASN A 777 -31.17 16.70 -14.56
N THR A 778 -31.88 15.80 -15.23
CA THR A 778 -31.98 15.72 -16.70
C THR A 778 -33.26 16.33 -17.26
N SER A 779 -34.03 17.07 -16.46
CA SER A 779 -35.29 17.70 -16.91
C SER A 779 -35.10 18.72 -18.06
N ARG A 780 -33.87 19.23 -18.24
CA ARG A 780 -33.49 20.12 -19.34
C ARG A 780 -33.01 19.37 -20.60
N CYS A 781 -32.90 18.05 -20.55
CA CYS A 781 -32.57 17.26 -21.72
C CYS A 781 -33.75 17.19 -22.70
N PRO A 782 -33.50 17.27 -24.02
CA PRO A 782 -34.55 17.07 -25.01
C PRO A 782 -35.19 15.69 -24.85
N ALA A 783 -36.50 15.60 -25.08
CA ALA A 783 -37.18 14.31 -25.17
C ALA A 783 -36.65 13.54 -26.38
N VAL A 784 -36.29 12.27 -26.17
CA VAL A 784 -35.79 11.35 -27.20
C VAL A 784 -36.89 10.96 -28.18
#